data_AF-A0A4R5VDI3-F1
#
_entry.id   AF-A0A4R5VDI3-F1
#
_cell.length_a   1.000
_cell.length_b   1.000
_cell.length_c   1.000
_cell.angle_alpha   90.00
_cell.angle_beta   90.00
_cell.angle_gamma   90.00
#
_symmetry.space_group_name_H-M   'P 1'
#
loop_
_entity.id
_entity.type
_entity.pdbx_description
1 polymer ?
#
loop_
_entity_poly.entity_id
_entity_poly.type
_entity_poly.pdbx_seq_one_letter_code
_entity_poly.pdbx_strand_id
1 'polypeptide(L)'
;MIVEDTTSDISDLNTLLLADRRVFANFSRLPKEPFEAIIGSARALLEPADTETLKAFTLPSQYSLQTLDLQSRTRSLPPEGAPGEIYKLWVNELKDWVLSGSQTLQLNFTRREAPCRVEIERPIIVEANRPGLLFQTYLATHRAEATLIVKFRHVESDESETHKVAFKSGYSGGQLTENYQQVALPLPNWTGRIEIRIAVAYQRYVDDGSDDAPFVFLADNHVTKRRTHGTATLTPNVAIGPSVPGDGVWLSALLPALPAPGSTIKLRCGQRSANLTLGEAPDIQVDHQYGHTLFIDSKSEALLSLYVDGKPDRQIAIQPGSNPVRVPNVHLDGSTHLLSLRDKSGTVTYWERFILVPAILTPADIMQRESAAPFPASIFAQTPRRYASLRALFAKAGPGMDFAQLSHALETVEAGYEKVRLKPLRFPQIENPDVSIVIPAHNKVEVTYRALCSLLVAPNEASFEVIVVDDASTDETAKLEEIVSGITVLHNSEPQRFIRACNAGAELARGDYIVLLNNDVEVTVGWLDELIACFGRFDRVGLAGSKLLHPDGRLQDGGGIIWGSGNPWNYGNRQNPDEPRFCYARQADYLSGAAMMVPKSVWKQVGGLSSYLEPMYFEDTDFAFKVRDAGYTTWFVPSSIVYHYEGMTSGTDVTKGFKRYQEVNRPKFKRRWVNAYAQHGREAQKPDLEKDRGIAGRVLFIDYTTPRPDQDAGSYAAIQEIRLVQSLGYKVTFVATNMAHLGKYTEDLQKLGVEMIYSPFYMTMQDFLNQRAAEFDAFYITRYYVALEVLSQIRALAPDAKVLFNNADLHFLREIRAASANGDQKRLEDARQTREQEMSVIAQVDVVLSYNESEHAVIEAYSEGKAKVLRAPWVVEMPAQEPQLAGRSGLSFLGSFRHHPNAEGVLWFVHEVMPRLTASQPDLVLSVYGSRMTDEIKALESDSVDPAGFVQDVADAYDPHRVFVAPLLSGAGIKGKVLEALARGIPCVLSPVAAEGVGLRHGEDCFIARTPEEWIEAITRLNQDDALWQAMSETARRYMAENYSFARGRIAMRAAFEAADMFLPERHS
;
A
#
# COMPACT_ATOMS: atom_id res chain seq x y z
N MET A 1 -15.30 26.68 -23.00
CA MET A 1 -16.74 26.70 -23.34
C MET A 1 -17.38 27.91 -22.69
N ILE A 2 -17.98 28.74 -23.52
CA ILE A 2 -18.51 30.08 -23.24
C ILE A 2 -20.03 29.93 -23.16
N VAL A 3 -20.68 30.57 -22.18
CA VAL A 3 -22.14 30.71 -22.17
C VAL A 3 -22.49 31.57 -23.38
N GLU A 4 -23.17 31.00 -24.38
CA GLU A 4 -23.21 31.60 -25.73
C GLU A 4 -24.15 32.81 -25.85
N ASP A 5 -25.11 32.97 -24.94
CA ASP A 5 -26.00 34.13 -24.94
C ASP A 5 -26.62 34.36 -23.55
N THR A 6 -26.57 35.61 -23.06
CA THR A 6 -27.17 35.99 -21.77
C THR A 6 -27.95 37.28 -21.93
N THR A 7 -29.23 37.22 -21.61
CA THR A 7 -30.14 38.37 -21.60
C THR A 7 -30.83 38.41 -20.24
N SER A 8 -30.83 39.58 -19.60
CA SER A 8 -31.47 39.79 -18.30
C SER A 8 -32.26 41.09 -18.32
N ASP A 9 -33.56 40.97 -18.08
CA ASP A 9 -34.47 42.10 -17.86
C ASP A 9 -34.64 42.39 -16.36
N ILE A 10 -33.76 41.84 -15.51
CA ILE A 10 -33.83 41.92 -14.04
C ILE A 10 -32.79 42.95 -13.55
N SER A 11 -33.24 44.19 -13.32
CA SER A 11 -32.38 45.33 -12.97
C SER A 11 -31.57 45.19 -11.68
N ASP A 12 -32.05 44.38 -10.72
CA ASP A 12 -31.47 44.28 -9.37
C ASP A 12 -30.57 43.04 -9.21
N LEU A 13 -30.40 42.23 -10.28
CA LEU A 13 -29.56 41.02 -10.31
C LEU A 13 -28.10 41.40 -10.64
N ASN A 14 -27.21 41.27 -9.67
CA ASN A 14 -25.80 41.65 -9.79
C ASN A 14 -24.94 40.51 -10.34
N THR A 15 -25.17 39.29 -9.87
CA THR A 15 -24.34 38.13 -10.23
C THR A 15 -25.16 36.86 -10.31
N LEU A 16 -24.88 36.03 -11.32
CA LEU A 16 -25.48 34.70 -11.45
C LEU A 16 -24.42 33.61 -11.65
N LEU A 17 -24.46 32.59 -10.81
CA LEU A 17 -23.54 31.47 -10.80
C LEU A 17 -24.26 30.13 -10.98
N LEU A 18 -23.64 29.21 -11.71
CA LEU A 18 -23.97 27.79 -11.71
C LEU A 18 -22.80 26.98 -11.19
N ALA A 19 -23.05 26.13 -10.21
CA ALA A 19 -22.08 25.16 -9.70
C ALA A 19 -22.79 23.96 -9.11
N ASP A 20 -22.31 22.76 -9.42
CA ASP A 20 -22.79 21.47 -8.90
C ASP A 20 -24.33 21.34 -8.88
N ARG A 21 -24.94 21.58 -10.05
CA ARG A 21 -26.41 21.51 -10.25
C ARG A 21 -27.21 22.50 -9.40
N ARG A 22 -26.58 23.51 -8.82
CA ARG A 22 -27.23 24.63 -8.13
C ARG A 22 -27.07 25.91 -8.92
N VAL A 23 -28.07 26.77 -8.81
CA VAL A 23 -28.04 28.15 -9.27
C VAL A 23 -27.96 29.07 -8.07
N PHE A 24 -27.06 30.05 -8.13
CA PHE A 24 -26.90 31.10 -7.11
C PHE A 24 -27.07 32.46 -7.76
N ALA A 25 -28.01 33.25 -7.25
CA ALA A 25 -28.32 34.59 -7.73
C ALA A 25 -28.04 35.61 -6.62
N ASN A 26 -27.20 36.60 -6.91
CA ASN A 26 -26.92 37.73 -6.03
C ASN A 26 -27.73 38.94 -6.44
N PHE A 27 -28.45 39.52 -5.49
CA PHE A 27 -29.24 40.73 -5.71
C PHE A 27 -28.71 41.86 -4.83
N SER A 28 -28.83 43.09 -5.33
CA SER A 28 -28.50 44.30 -4.54
C SER A 28 -29.35 44.42 -3.26
N ARG A 29 -30.54 43.81 -3.22
CA ARG A 29 -31.46 43.76 -2.09
C ARG A 29 -32.33 42.51 -2.18
N LEU A 30 -32.89 42.04 -1.06
CA LEU A 30 -33.82 40.92 -1.07
C LEU A 30 -35.03 41.25 -1.95
N PRO A 31 -35.32 40.47 -3.00
CA PRO A 31 -36.46 40.72 -3.86
C PRO A 31 -37.80 40.55 -3.13
N LYS A 32 -38.77 41.40 -3.48
CA LYS A 32 -40.13 41.37 -2.89
C LYS A 32 -41.02 40.25 -3.46
N GLU A 33 -40.71 39.77 -4.66
CA GLU A 33 -41.42 38.69 -5.34
C GLU A 33 -40.57 37.41 -5.32
N PRO A 34 -41.18 36.21 -5.27
CA PRO A 34 -40.45 34.95 -5.31
C PRO A 34 -39.75 34.76 -6.66
N PHE A 35 -38.53 34.21 -6.61
CA PHE A 35 -37.75 33.86 -7.78
C PHE A 35 -37.80 32.35 -8.04
N GLU A 36 -37.93 31.97 -9.30
CA GLU A 36 -37.94 30.57 -9.72
C GLU A 36 -36.87 30.31 -10.77
N ALA A 37 -36.14 29.20 -10.63
CA ALA A 37 -35.34 28.61 -11.69
C ALA A 37 -36.21 27.63 -12.49
N ILE A 38 -36.15 27.72 -13.81
CA ILE A 38 -36.99 26.95 -14.74
C ILE A 38 -36.09 26.27 -15.77
N ILE A 39 -36.29 24.97 -15.95
CA ILE A 39 -35.69 24.18 -17.03
C ILE A 39 -36.81 23.39 -17.71
N GLY A 40 -37.09 23.69 -18.97
CA GLY A 40 -38.25 23.14 -19.68
C GLY A 40 -39.56 23.47 -18.94
N SER A 41 -40.28 22.44 -18.47
CA SER A 41 -41.51 22.58 -17.68
C SER A 41 -41.28 22.56 -16.16
N ALA A 42 -40.09 22.14 -15.69
CA ALA A 42 -39.78 21.96 -14.27
C ALA A 42 -39.35 23.31 -13.63
N ARG A 43 -39.75 23.53 -12.37
CA ARG A 43 -39.55 24.80 -11.66
C ARG A 43 -39.08 24.56 -10.22
N ALA A 44 -38.15 25.38 -9.72
CA ALA A 44 -37.69 25.38 -8.33
C ALA A 44 -37.64 26.81 -7.79
N LEU A 45 -38.14 27.04 -6.58
CA LEU A 45 -38.06 28.33 -5.90
C LEU A 45 -36.63 28.57 -5.39
N LEU A 46 -36.13 29.79 -5.50
CA LEU A 46 -34.87 30.20 -4.89
C LEU A 46 -35.09 30.67 -3.45
N GLU A 47 -34.23 30.19 -2.55
CA GLU A 47 -34.26 30.51 -1.12
C GLU A 47 -32.98 31.24 -0.69
N PRO A 48 -33.00 32.03 0.40
CA PRO A 48 -31.79 32.66 0.94
C PRO A 48 -30.65 31.66 1.14
N ALA A 49 -29.47 31.97 0.59
CA ALA A 49 -28.30 31.10 0.63
C ALA A 49 -27.31 31.58 1.69
N ASP A 50 -26.73 30.65 2.45
CA ASP A 50 -25.60 30.94 3.33
C ASP A 50 -24.33 31.20 2.50
N THR A 51 -23.67 32.31 2.80
CA THR A 51 -22.37 32.70 2.22
C THR A 51 -21.27 31.66 2.40
N GLU A 52 -21.34 30.75 3.38
CA GLU A 52 -20.39 29.62 3.48
C GLU A 52 -20.49 28.64 2.31
N THR A 53 -21.68 28.43 1.75
CA THR A 53 -21.88 27.53 0.60
C THR A 53 -21.18 28.06 -0.66
N LEU A 54 -21.04 29.38 -0.80
CA LEU A 54 -20.32 30.04 -1.90
C LEU A 54 -18.79 29.96 -1.75
N LYS A 55 -18.30 29.87 -0.51
CA LYS A 55 -16.86 29.70 -0.21
C LYS A 55 -16.32 28.36 -0.71
N ALA A 56 -17.16 27.31 -0.76
CA ALA A 56 -16.79 26.00 -1.30
C ALA A 56 -16.54 25.99 -2.83
N PHE A 57 -17.03 27.01 -3.56
CA PHE A 57 -16.87 27.15 -5.01
C PHE A 57 -15.84 28.22 -5.42
N THR A 58 -15.24 28.91 -4.45
CA THR A 58 -14.17 29.89 -4.67
C THR A 58 -12.81 29.23 -4.46
N LEU A 59 -11.97 29.24 -5.49
CA LEU A 59 -10.63 28.65 -5.45
C LEU A 59 -9.78 29.36 -4.38
N PRO A 60 -9.13 28.64 -3.46
CA PRO A 60 -8.00 29.18 -2.71
C PRO A 60 -6.90 29.55 -3.71
N SER A 61 -6.26 30.71 -3.53
CA SER A 61 -5.07 31.08 -4.29
C SER A 61 -3.95 30.06 -4.06
N GLN A 62 -3.52 29.36 -5.12
CA GLN A 62 -2.55 28.25 -5.05
C GLN A 62 -1.17 28.62 -4.51
N TYR A 63 -0.79 29.90 -4.60
CA TYR A 63 0.49 30.42 -4.11
C TYR A 63 0.21 31.62 -3.21
N SER A 64 -0.33 31.36 -2.02
CA SER A 64 -0.58 32.38 -0.98
C SER A 64 0.35 32.17 0.21
N LEU A 65 0.73 33.27 0.86
CA LEU A 65 1.40 33.22 2.15
C LEU A 65 0.36 32.80 3.21
N GLN A 66 0.61 31.72 3.96
CA GLN A 66 -0.29 31.24 5.02
C GLN A 66 0.03 31.89 6.39
N THR A 67 -0.99 32.00 7.27
CA THR A 67 -1.00 32.82 8.50
C THR A 67 0.20 32.58 9.44
N LEU A 68 0.72 31.35 9.53
CA LEU A 68 1.87 31.03 10.38
C LEU A 68 3.21 31.58 9.86
N ASP A 69 3.34 31.84 8.56
CA ASP A 69 4.58 32.26 7.92
C ASP A 69 4.85 33.78 8.03
N LEU A 70 3.79 34.60 8.13
CA LEU A 70 3.89 36.07 8.13
C LEU A 70 4.35 36.65 9.48
N GLN A 71 4.01 36.02 10.61
CA GLN A 71 4.32 36.54 11.94
C GLN A 71 5.66 36.01 12.49
N SER A 72 6.04 34.77 12.17
CA SER A 72 7.19 34.09 12.80
C SER A 72 8.56 34.39 12.18
N ARG A 73 8.63 35.09 11.04
CA ARG A 73 9.85 35.24 10.21
C ARG A 73 9.92 36.57 9.43
N THR A 74 9.71 37.69 10.11
CA THR A 74 9.95 39.03 9.56
C THR A 74 11.14 39.69 10.23
N ARG A 75 11.91 40.46 9.46
CA ARG A 75 13.08 41.20 9.98
C ARG A 75 13.05 42.65 9.51
N SER A 76 13.55 43.57 10.34
CA SER A 76 13.90 44.93 9.91
C SER A 76 15.36 45.01 9.44
N LEU A 77 15.60 45.90 8.47
CA LEU A 77 16.92 46.39 8.12
C LEU A 77 16.95 47.93 8.29
N PRO A 78 17.95 48.49 9.01
CA PRO A 78 19.06 47.80 9.69
C PRO A 78 18.58 46.97 10.92
N PRO A 79 19.21 45.81 11.21
CA PRO A 79 18.89 45.02 12.42
C PRO A 79 19.40 45.75 13.67
N GLU A 80 18.62 45.77 14.75
CA GLU A 80 18.91 46.62 15.93
C GLU A 80 19.94 46.05 16.91
N GLY A 81 20.70 46.97 17.52
CA GLY A 81 21.48 46.76 18.74
C GLY A 81 21.18 47.86 19.78
N ALA A 82 20.06 47.73 20.52
CA ALA A 82 19.69 48.33 21.83
C ALA A 82 18.15 48.19 22.05
N PRO A 83 17.59 48.24 23.28
CA PRO A 83 16.24 47.73 23.55
C PRO A 83 15.10 48.68 23.10
N GLY A 84 14.21 48.17 22.23
CA GLY A 84 12.89 48.71 21.92
C GLY A 84 12.46 48.48 20.47
N GLU A 85 11.43 47.65 20.21
CA GLU A 85 10.92 47.27 18.89
C GLU A 85 10.64 48.50 17.98
N ILE A 86 11.21 48.55 16.76
CA ILE A 86 10.99 49.62 15.74
C ILE A 86 9.57 49.60 15.16
N TYR A 87 8.98 48.42 15.07
CA TYR A 87 7.63 48.21 14.58
C TYR A 87 6.99 47.03 15.30
N LYS A 88 5.66 47.01 15.35
CA LYS A 88 4.85 45.87 15.76
C LYS A 88 4.15 45.30 14.54
N LEU A 89 3.97 43.98 14.53
CA LEU A 89 3.39 43.26 13.41
C LEU A 89 2.32 42.33 13.91
N TRP A 90 1.16 42.41 13.28
CA TRP A 90 0.05 41.48 13.51
C TRP A 90 -0.46 40.93 12.19
N VAL A 91 -1.14 39.79 12.30
CA VAL A 91 -1.94 39.23 11.21
C VAL A 91 -3.36 39.08 11.73
N ASN A 92 -4.28 39.85 11.14
CA ASN A 92 -5.70 39.82 11.46
C ASN A 92 -6.11 40.13 12.92
N GLU A 93 -5.27 40.80 13.72
CA GLU A 93 -5.62 41.12 15.11
C GLU A 93 -6.52 42.37 15.23
N LEU A 94 -6.29 43.41 14.41
CA LEU A 94 -7.16 44.58 14.37
C LEU A 94 -8.34 44.30 13.42
N LYS A 95 -9.37 43.60 13.92
CA LYS A 95 -10.50 43.05 13.12
C LYS A 95 -11.23 44.06 12.23
N ASP A 96 -11.33 45.32 12.67
CA ASP A 96 -11.98 46.39 11.89
C ASP A 96 -11.14 46.82 10.67
N TRP A 97 -9.85 46.44 10.67
CA TRP A 97 -8.83 46.77 9.67
C TRP A 97 -8.35 45.53 8.90
N VAL A 98 -9.14 44.46 8.92
CA VAL A 98 -8.86 43.21 8.19
C VAL A 98 -9.75 43.15 6.97
N LEU A 99 -9.16 43.01 5.79
CA LEU A 99 -9.91 42.78 4.57
C LEU A 99 -10.67 41.44 4.68
N SER A 100 -12.00 41.50 4.56
CA SER A 100 -12.88 40.36 4.84
C SER A 100 -12.52 39.14 4.01
N GLY A 101 -12.40 37.97 4.66
CA GLY A 101 -12.05 36.71 4.00
C GLY A 101 -10.58 36.56 3.59
N SER A 102 -9.69 37.48 3.98
CA SER A 102 -8.26 37.44 3.62
C SER A 102 -7.33 37.46 4.84
N GLN A 103 -6.03 37.25 4.60
CA GLN A 103 -4.99 37.56 5.56
C GLN A 103 -4.45 38.97 5.31
N THR A 104 -4.50 39.82 6.33
CA THR A 104 -4.02 41.19 6.31
C THR A 104 -2.85 41.32 7.29
N LEU A 105 -1.67 41.62 6.74
CA LEU A 105 -0.50 42.02 7.51
C LEU A 105 -0.69 43.45 7.99
N GLN A 106 -0.50 43.69 9.28
CA GLN A 106 -0.72 44.98 9.93
C GLN A 106 0.61 45.40 10.58
N LEU A 107 1.28 46.39 10.00
CA LEU A 107 2.55 46.93 10.48
C LEU A 107 2.30 48.26 11.19
N ASN A 108 2.70 48.38 12.45
CA ASN A 108 2.70 49.65 13.19
C ASN A 108 4.13 50.08 13.47
N PHE A 109 4.54 51.24 12.98
CA PHE A 109 5.89 51.76 13.21
C PHE A 109 5.92 52.59 14.49
N THR A 110 6.50 52.03 15.55
CA THR A 110 6.55 52.66 16.87
C THR A 110 7.52 53.85 16.90
N ARG A 111 8.55 53.85 16.03
CA ARG A 111 9.47 54.97 15.83
C ARG A 111 9.09 55.79 14.60
N ARG A 112 8.29 56.84 14.82
CA ARG A 112 7.72 57.72 13.77
C ARG A 112 8.74 58.36 12.81
N GLU A 113 9.96 58.65 13.27
CA GLU A 113 10.98 59.35 12.47
C GLU A 113 12.16 58.49 12.00
N ALA A 114 12.08 57.16 12.19
CA ALA A 114 13.14 56.25 11.77
C ALA A 114 12.71 55.47 10.51
N PRO A 115 13.28 55.80 9.32
CA PRO A 115 13.06 54.99 8.13
C PRO A 115 13.56 53.56 8.38
N CYS A 116 12.77 52.56 7.99
CA CYS A 116 13.17 51.17 8.11
C CYS A 116 12.56 50.33 6.99
N ARG A 117 13.21 49.20 6.70
CA ARG A 117 12.71 48.23 5.74
C ARG A 117 12.34 46.94 6.44
N VAL A 118 11.07 46.54 6.36
CA VAL A 118 10.58 45.26 6.86
C VAL A 118 10.59 44.26 5.73
N GLU A 119 11.39 43.20 5.85
CA GLU A 119 11.47 42.11 4.88
C GLU A 119 10.71 40.88 5.36
N ILE A 120 9.94 40.26 4.46
CA ILE A 120 9.32 38.96 4.68
C ILE A 120 10.32 37.90 4.20
N GLU A 121 10.91 37.14 5.13
CA GLU A 121 12.08 36.31 4.83
C GLU A 121 11.77 35.13 3.91
N ARG A 122 10.56 34.54 4.04
CA ARG A 122 10.12 33.43 3.21
C ARG A 122 9.54 33.97 1.90
N PRO A 123 10.15 33.66 0.75
CA PRO A 123 9.63 34.07 -0.54
C PRO A 123 8.37 33.28 -0.93
N ILE A 124 7.59 33.81 -1.87
CA ILE A 124 6.65 33.00 -2.66
C ILE A 124 7.49 32.37 -3.79
N ILE A 125 7.54 31.04 -3.87
CA ILE A 125 8.26 30.34 -4.94
C ILE A 125 7.24 29.83 -5.94
N VAL A 126 7.46 30.14 -7.23
CA VAL A 126 6.57 29.74 -8.32
C VAL A 126 7.39 29.10 -9.44
N GLU A 127 6.93 27.97 -9.97
CA GLU A 127 7.45 27.36 -11.21
C GLU A 127 6.86 28.10 -12.41
N ALA A 128 7.64 28.97 -13.05
CA ALA A 128 7.24 29.73 -14.21
C ALA A 128 7.63 28.97 -15.48
N ASN A 129 6.68 28.30 -16.13
CA ASN A 129 6.96 27.55 -17.37
C ASN A 129 6.27 28.13 -18.63
N ARG A 130 5.44 29.19 -18.50
CA ARG A 130 4.67 29.83 -19.60
C ARG A 130 4.27 31.29 -19.26
N PRO A 131 4.03 32.18 -20.24
CA PRO A 131 3.65 33.57 -20.00
C PRO A 131 2.24 33.73 -19.35
N GLY A 132 2.08 34.69 -18.43
CA GLY A 132 0.77 35.13 -17.92
C GLY A 132 0.46 34.92 -16.42
N LEU A 133 1.47 34.81 -15.56
CA LEU A 133 1.31 34.85 -14.10
C LEU A 133 1.26 36.30 -13.58
N LEU A 134 0.45 36.56 -12.55
CA LEU A 134 0.34 37.86 -11.89
C LEU A 134 0.53 37.71 -10.38
N PHE A 135 1.40 38.53 -9.80
CA PHE A 135 1.45 38.77 -8.35
C PHE A 135 0.40 39.83 -8.00
N GLN A 136 -0.47 39.54 -7.04
CA GLN A 136 -1.52 40.45 -6.59
C GLN A 136 -1.43 40.70 -5.08
N THR A 137 -1.73 41.94 -4.68
CA THR A 137 -1.83 42.36 -3.27
C THR A 137 -2.70 43.61 -3.14
N TYR A 138 -3.26 43.83 -1.95
CA TYR A 138 -3.99 45.04 -1.59
C TYR A 138 -3.21 45.85 -0.54
N LEU A 139 -3.07 47.15 -0.79
CA LEU A 139 -2.25 48.07 0.01
C LEU A 139 -3.12 49.13 0.67
N ALA A 140 -2.91 49.39 1.95
CA ALA A 140 -3.48 50.55 2.63
C ALA A 140 -2.46 51.16 3.60
N THR A 141 -2.61 52.44 3.90
CA THR A 141 -1.70 53.17 4.79
C THR A 141 -2.43 54.20 5.62
N HIS A 142 -1.97 54.38 6.85
CA HIS A 142 -2.42 55.40 7.79
C HIS A 142 -1.23 56.16 8.33
N ARG A 143 -1.20 57.48 8.11
CA ARG A 143 -0.18 58.38 8.70
C ARG A 143 1.26 57.94 8.43
N ALA A 144 1.48 57.24 7.32
CA ALA A 144 2.75 56.66 6.94
C ALA A 144 3.02 56.85 5.46
N GLU A 145 4.21 57.36 5.14
CA GLU A 145 4.75 57.30 3.78
C GLU A 145 5.56 56.01 3.66
N ALA A 146 5.11 55.11 2.80
CA ALA A 146 5.69 53.78 2.63
C ALA A 146 5.69 53.34 1.17
N THR A 147 6.56 52.38 0.85
CA THR A 147 6.66 51.78 -0.49
C THR A 147 6.74 50.27 -0.38
N LEU A 148 5.90 49.58 -1.14
CA LEU A 148 5.98 48.14 -1.35
C LEU A 148 7.13 47.86 -2.32
N ILE A 149 7.99 46.92 -1.96
CA ILE A 149 9.07 46.43 -2.80
C ILE A 149 8.80 44.95 -3.08
N VAL A 150 8.61 44.60 -4.35
CA VAL A 150 8.45 43.22 -4.81
C VAL A 150 9.62 42.89 -5.71
N LYS A 151 10.44 41.91 -5.31
CA LYS A 151 11.59 41.44 -6.11
C LYS A 151 11.31 40.04 -6.64
N PHE A 152 11.29 39.90 -7.95
CA PHE A 152 11.31 38.63 -8.66
C PHE A 152 12.77 38.21 -8.89
N ARG A 153 13.14 36.97 -8.56
CA ARG A 153 14.47 36.42 -8.77
C ARG A 153 14.37 35.03 -9.38
N HIS A 154 15.02 34.80 -10.51
CA HIS A 154 15.14 33.48 -11.09
C HIS A 154 16.13 32.65 -10.25
N VAL A 155 15.70 31.51 -9.74
CA VAL A 155 16.45 30.74 -8.74
C VAL A 155 17.73 30.15 -9.35
N GLU A 156 17.68 29.72 -10.60
CA GLU A 156 18.79 29.05 -11.27
C GLU A 156 19.78 30.01 -11.97
N SER A 157 19.32 31.16 -12.47
CA SER A 157 20.19 32.12 -13.20
C SER A 157 20.56 33.36 -12.40
N ASP A 158 19.96 33.55 -11.22
CA ASP A 158 20.08 34.74 -10.35
C ASP A 158 19.68 36.08 -11.00
N GLU A 159 19.05 36.03 -12.19
CA GLU A 159 18.43 37.19 -12.83
C GLU A 159 17.32 37.75 -11.91
N SER A 160 17.22 39.08 -11.80
CA SER A 160 16.21 39.67 -10.92
C SER A 160 15.62 40.98 -11.42
N GLU A 161 14.33 41.18 -11.12
CA GLU A 161 13.54 42.36 -11.44
C GLU A 161 12.88 42.86 -10.15
N THR A 162 12.87 44.18 -9.93
CA THR A 162 12.31 44.77 -8.70
C THR A 162 11.30 45.84 -9.03
N HIS A 163 10.07 45.67 -8.54
CA HIS A 163 9.02 46.66 -8.63
C HIS A 163 8.87 47.40 -7.31
N LYS A 164 8.66 48.71 -7.39
CA LYS A 164 8.39 49.59 -6.26
C LYS A 164 7.03 50.25 -6.45
N VAL A 165 6.14 50.07 -5.50
CA VAL A 165 4.78 50.63 -5.55
C VAL A 165 4.54 51.47 -4.31
N ALA A 166 4.33 52.77 -4.49
CA ALA A 166 4.03 53.68 -3.38
C ALA A 166 2.62 53.41 -2.82
N PHE A 167 2.50 53.43 -1.50
CA PHE A 167 1.21 53.41 -0.82
C PHE A 167 0.53 54.77 -0.99
N LYS A 168 -0.72 54.76 -1.46
CA LYS A 168 -1.51 55.99 -1.64
C LYS A 168 -2.30 56.32 -0.38
N SER A 169 -2.22 57.57 0.08
CA SER A 169 -2.87 58.06 1.30
C SER A 169 -4.41 58.07 1.29
N GLY A 170 -5.04 57.87 0.13
CA GLY A 170 -6.49 57.79 -0.01
C GLY A 170 -7.10 56.42 0.35
N TYR A 171 -6.28 55.43 0.70
CA TYR A 171 -6.71 54.07 1.01
C TYR A 171 -6.40 53.74 2.47
N SER A 172 -7.42 53.85 3.30
CA SER A 172 -7.35 53.61 4.74
C SER A 172 -7.29 52.12 5.10
N GLY A 173 -7.83 51.25 4.25
CA GLY A 173 -8.07 49.86 4.59
C GLY A 173 -9.37 49.69 5.38
N GLY A 174 -9.56 48.51 5.97
CA GLY A 174 -10.84 48.09 6.56
C GLY A 174 -11.29 46.72 6.06
N GLN A 175 -12.59 46.44 6.14
CA GLN A 175 -13.18 45.16 5.74
C GLN A 175 -13.48 45.03 4.24
N LEU A 176 -13.52 46.15 3.52
CA LEU A 176 -13.93 46.22 2.11
C LEU A 176 -12.73 46.48 1.19
N THR A 177 -12.69 45.83 0.02
CA THR A 177 -11.61 45.96 -0.97
C THR A 177 -11.45 47.36 -1.52
N GLU A 178 -12.53 48.14 -1.61
CA GLU A 178 -12.55 49.52 -2.11
C GLU A 178 -11.71 50.49 -1.26
N ASN A 179 -11.49 50.15 0.01
CA ASN A 179 -10.63 50.92 0.91
C ASN A 179 -9.15 50.61 0.74
N TYR A 180 -8.76 49.72 -0.18
CA TYR A 180 -7.38 49.37 -0.48
C TYR A 180 -6.99 49.70 -1.92
N GLN A 181 -5.74 50.10 -2.09
CA GLN A 181 -5.10 50.19 -3.39
C GLN A 181 -4.76 48.79 -3.89
N GLN A 182 -5.40 48.35 -4.97
CA GLN A 182 -5.08 47.09 -5.61
C GLN A 182 -3.78 47.21 -6.43
N VAL A 183 -2.90 46.22 -6.30
CA VAL A 183 -1.64 46.12 -7.04
C VAL A 183 -1.60 44.77 -7.74
N ALA A 184 -1.35 44.78 -9.05
CA ALA A 184 -1.13 43.60 -9.87
C ALA A 184 0.14 43.78 -10.70
N LEU A 185 1.12 42.90 -10.51
CA LEU A 185 2.41 42.95 -11.19
C LEU A 185 2.58 41.67 -12.03
N PRO A 186 2.80 41.77 -13.36
CA PRO A 186 3.10 40.61 -14.17
C PRO A 186 4.45 40.03 -13.75
N LEU A 187 4.54 38.70 -13.66
CA LEU A 187 5.83 38.05 -13.46
C LEU A 187 6.67 38.17 -14.74
N PRO A 188 8.00 38.27 -14.63
CA PRO A 188 8.88 38.25 -15.79
C PRO A 188 8.72 36.93 -16.56
N ASN A 189 8.88 36.97 -17.88
CA ASN A 189 8.78 35.79 -18.75
C ASN A 189 10.04 34.89 -18.66
N TRP A 190 10.43 34.50 -17.45
CA TRP A 190 11.51 33.54 -17.22
C TRP A 190 10.97 32.11 -17.16
N THR A 191 11.80 31.14 -17.55
CA THR A 191 11.48 29.70 -17.51
C THR A 191 12.26 29.01 -16.41
N GLY A 192 11.59 28.49 -15.39
CA GLY A 192 12.20 27.90 -14.20
C GLY A 192 11.58 28.45 -12.91
N ARG A 193 12.25 28.28 -11.78
CA ARG A 193 11.71 28.74 -10.48
C ARG A 193 11.94 30.22 -10.31
N ILE A 194 10.86 30.95 -10.03
CA ILE A 194 10.89 32.36 -9.69
C ILE A 194 10.58 32.50 -8.20
N GLU A 195 11.51 33.14 -7.51
CA GLU A 195 11.40 33.55 -6.13
C GLU A 195 10.84 34.99 -6.06
N ILE A 196 9.74 35.19 -5.34
CA ILE A 196 9.13 36.50 -5.14
C ILE A 196 9.34 36.91 -3.69
N ARG A 197 10.12 37.96 -3.47
CA ARG A 197 10.41 38.52 -2.15
C ARG A 197 9.66 39.83 -1.99
N ILE A 198 9.04 39.99 -0.82
CA ILE A 198 8.22 41.17 -0.48
C ILE A 198 8.89 41.91 0.67
N ALA A 199 8.98 43.23 0.54
CA ALA A 199 9.41 44.10 1.62
C ALA A 199 8.59 45.40 1.65
N VAL A 200 8.46 45.99 2.82
CA VAL A 200 7.84 47.30 3.04
C VAL A 200 8.92 48.26 3.49
N ALA A 201 9.17 49.30 2.70
CA ALA A 201 10.05 50.38 3.09
C ALA A 201 9.22 51.53 3.67
N TYR A 202 9.27 51.68 4.99
CA TYR A 202 8.72 52.83 5.68
C TYR A 202 9.71 53.99 5.60
N GLN A 203 9.22 55.15 5.17
CA GLN A 203 10.05 56.32 4.92
C GLN A 203 9.93 57.32 6.07
N ARG A 204 8.70 57.69 6.43
CA ARG A 204 8.42 58.63 7.53
C ARG A 204 6.96 58.62 7.95
N TYR A 205 6.71 59.15 9.13
CA TYR A 205 5.38 59.50 9.61
C TYR A 205 4.82 60.69 8.85
N VAL A 206 3.50 60.68 8.61
CA VAL A 206 2.74 61.78 8.02
C VAL A 206 1.75 62.25 9.07
N ASP A 207 2.03 63.43 9.64
CA ASP A 207 1.18 64.05 10.66
C ASP A 207 -0.12 64.55 10.02
N ASP A 208 -1.24 64.13 10.61
CA ASP A 208 -2.60 64.53 10.25
C ASP A 208 -3.33 65.24 11.40
N GLY A 209 -2.62 65.61 12.48
CA GLY A 209 -3.16 66.27 13.66
C GLY A 209 -3.72 65.32 14.73
N SER A 210 -3.64 64.00 14.52
CA SER A 210 -4.00 62.96 15.51
C SER A 210 -2.75 62.36 16.16
N ASP A 211 -2.79 62.07 17.48
CA ASP A 211 -1.63 61.50 18.19
C ASP A 211 -1.49 59.96 18.05
N ASP A 212 -2.07 59.40 16.99
CA ASP A 212 -2.08 57.96 16.74
C ASP A 212 -0.83 57.48 15.98
N ALA A 213 -0.58 56.17 16.04
CA ALA A 213 0.58 55.55 15.39
C ALA A 213 0.42 55.39 13.84
N PRO A 214 1.53 55.38 13.09
CA PRO A 214 1.55 55.04 11.66
C PRO A 214 1.28 53.55 11.43
N PHE A 215 0.36 53.23 10.52
CA PHE A 215 0.07 51.86 10.11
C PHE A 215 0.24 51.64 8.61
N VAL A 216 0.71 50.46 8.24
CA VAL A 216 0.77 50.00 6.85
C VAL A 216 0.15 48.61 6.77
N PHE A 217 -0.70 48.38 5.77
CA PHE A 217 -1.49 47.17 5.60
C PHE A 217 -1.20 46.50 4.27
N LEU A 218 -0.90 45.20 4.29
CA LEU A 218 -0.76 44.37 3.09
C LEU A 218 -1.71 43.18 3.20
N ALA A 219 -2.76 43.17 2.39
CA ALA A 219 -3.75 42.09 2.39
C ALA A 219 -3.66 41.22 1.13
N ASP A 220 -3.95 39.94 1.31
CA ASP A 220 -4.14 38.94 0.25
C ASP A 220 -2.96 38.86 -0.74
N ASN A 221 -1.76 38.62 -0.22
CA ASN A 221 -0.53 38.49 -1.02
C ASN A 221 -0.49 37.09 -1.69
N HIS A 222 -0.73 37.03 -3.00
CA HIS A 222 -0.73 35.76 -3.73
C HIS A 222 -0.29 35.88 -5.19
N VAL A 223 0.08 34.73 -5.77
CA VAL A 223 0.30 34.59 -7.23
C VAL A 223 -0.81 33.75 -7.82
N THR A 224 -1.38 34.22 -8.92
CA THR A 224 -2.45 33.51 -9.63
C THR A 224 -2.04 33.22 -11.07
N LYS A 225 -2.44 32.03 -11.54
CA LYS A 225 -2.40 31.65 -12.96
C LYS A 225 -3.64 32.22 -13.65
N ARG A 226 -3.53 32.52 -14.95
CA ARG A 226 -4.63 32.20 -15.87
C ARG A 226 -4.80 30.65 -15.82
N ARG A 227 -5.78 30.17 -15.03
CA ARG A 227 -5.84 28.87 -14.31
C ARG A 227 -5.69 27.57 -15.13
N THR A 228 -4.99 26.56 -14.55
CA THR A 228 -5.41 25.12 -14.43
C THR A 228 -4.70 24.37 -13.26
N HIS A 229 -5.51 23.57 -12.55
CA HIS A 229 -5.29 22.42 -11.62
C HIS A 229 -4.74 22.57 -10.19
N GLY A 230 -5.64 22.34 -9.22
CA GLY A 230 -5.46 21.87 -7.84
C GLY A 230 -6.86 21.55 -7.27
N THR A 231 -6.99 20.52 -6.41
CA THR A 231 -8.21 20.03 -5.68
C THR A 231 -9.56 20.60 -6.15
N ALA A 232 -10.49 19.74 -6.63
CA ALA A 232 -11.74 20.10 -7.31
C ALA A 232 -12.60 21.16 -6.60
N THR A 233 -12.14 22.39 -6.65
CA THR A 233 -12.96 23.57 -6.46
C THR A 233 -13.59 23.75 -7.83
N LEU A 234 -14.83 23.27 -7.94
CA LEU A 234 -15.60 23.47 -9.16
C LEU A 234 -15.63 24.97 -9.43
N THR A 235 -15.14 25.36 -10.60
CA THR A 235 -15.16 26.77 -10.96
C THR A 235 -16.57 27.07 -11.45
N PRO A 236 -17.33 27.95 -10.76
CA PRO A 236 -18.69 28.24 -11.16
C PRO A 236 -18.70 28.83 -12.57
N ASN A 237 -19.74 28.51 -13.34
CA ASN A 237 -20.03 29.24 -14.56
C ASN A 237 -20.72 30.55 -14.19
N VAL A 238 -20.22 31.66 -14.71
CA VAL A 238 -20.77 33.00 -14.48
C VAL A 238 -21.48 33.45 -15.75
N ALA A 239 -22.75 33.80 -15.62
CA ALA A 239 -23.59 34.24 -16.73
C ALA A 239 -23.76 35.78 -16.76
N ILE A 240 -23.85 36.40 -15.59
CA ILE A 240 -24.10 37.83 -15.43
C ILE A 240 -23.19 38.32 -14.30
N GLY A 241 -22.42 39.40 -14.54
CA GLY A 241 -21.53 40.05 -13.59
C GLY A 241 -20.13 39.42 -13.44
N PRO A 242 -19.14 40.13 -12.83
CA PRO A 242 -17.86 39.54 -12.45
C PRO A 242 -17.99 38.64 -11.20
N SER A 243 -17.04 37.73 -10.99
CA SER A 243 -17.06 36.73 -9.91
C SER A 243 -17.28 37.32 -8.51
N VAL A 244 -18.25 36.75 -7.77
CA VAL A 244 -18.65 36.93 -6.35
C VAL A 244 -18.37 38.33 -5.75
N PRO A 245 -19.33 39.27 -5.83
CA PRO A 245 -19.36 40.44 -4.94
C PRO A 245 -19.59 40.01 -3.48
N GLY A 246 -18.91 40.64 -2.52
CA GLY A 246 -19.09 40.37 -1.09
C GLY A 246 -20.38 40.99 -0.50
N ASP A 247 -20.99 41.88 -1.26
CA ASP A 247 -22.06 42.79 -0.89
C ASP A 247 -23.32 42.49 -1.72
N GLY A 248 -24.40 42.07 -1.05
CA GLY A 248 -25.69 41.71 -1.65
C GLY A 248 -26.38 40.54 -0.95
N VAL A 249 -27.61 40.22 -1.37
CA VAL A 249 -28.40 39.09 -0.86
C VAL A 249 -28.31 37.93 -1.85
N TRP A 250 -27.77 36.80 -1.38
CA TRP A 250 -27.68 35.59 -2.17
C TRP A 250 -28.93 34.72 -2.00
N LEU A 251 -29.50 34.31 -3.13
CA LEU A 251 -30.52 33.26 -3.19
C LEU A 251 -29.95 32.05 -3.96
N SER A 252 -30.39 30.84 -3.62
CA SER A 252 -30.00 29.64 -4.34
C SER A 252 -31.12 28.63 -4.46
N ALA A 253 -31.04 27.77 -5.48
CA ALA A 253 -31.90 26.61 -5.65
C ALA A 253 -31.11 25.44 -6.25
N LEU A 254 -31.47 24.21 -5.90
CA LEU A 254 -31.12 23.05 -6.72
C LEU A 254 -31.90 23.15 -8.03
N LEU A 255 -31.25 22.87 -9.17
CA LEU A 255 -31.93 22.90 -10.46
C LEU A 255 -33.08 21.88 -10.49
N PRO A 256 -34.27 22.25 -11.00
CA PRO A 256 -35.46 21.42 -10.94
C PRO A 256 -35.44 20.20 -11.88
N ALA A 257 -34.48 20.15 -12.80
CA ALA A 257 -34.21 19.04 -13.71
C ALA A 257 -32.71 19.01 -14.06
N LEU A 258 -32.22 17.86 -14.55
CA LEU A 258 -30.86 17.75 -15.05
C LEU A 258 -30.72 18.48 -16.39
N PRO A 259 -29.83 19.49 -16.48
CA PRO A 259 -29.66 20.22 -17.72
C PRO A 259 -28.91 19.39 -18.76
N ALA A 260 -29.41 19.39 -19.99
CA ALA A 260 -28.70 18.87 -21.15
C ALA A 260 -27.76 19.94 -21.74
N PRO A 261 -26.70 19.55 -22.46
CA PRO A 261 -25.93 20.50 -23.28
C PRO A 261 -26.83 21.31 -24.20
N GLY A 262 -26.55 22.61 -24.39
CA GLY A 262 -27.41 23.51 -25.17
C GLY A 262 -28.71 23.96 -24.49
N SER A 263 -29.07 23.42 -23.31
CA SER A 263 -30.32 23.80 -22.63
C SER A 263 -30.27 25.23 -22.04
N THR A 264 -31.41 25.91 -22.04
CA THR A 264 -31.55 27.23 -21.41
C THR A 264 -32.18 27.11 -20.03
N ILE A 265 -31.47 27.61 -19.02
CA ILE A 265 -31.97 27.80 -17.66
C ILE A 265 -32.59 29.20 -17.59
N LYS A 266 -33.88 29.28 -17.26
CA LYS A 266 -34.60 30.55 -17.15
C LYS A 266 -34.85 30.88 -15.69
N LEU A 267 -34.34 32.01 -15.21
CA LEU A 267 -34.71 32.59 -13.93
C LEU A 267 -35.85 33.57 -14.13
N ARG A 268 -36.91 33.44 -13.35
CA ARG A 268 -38.12 34.28 -13.49
C ARG A 268 -38.50 34.94 -12.17
N CYS A 269 -38.89 36.21 -12.27
CA CYS A 269 -39.52 36.99 -11.21
C CYS A 269 -40.68 37.79 -11.82
N GLY A 270 -41.91 37.40 -11.51
CA GLY A 270 -43.10 37.97 -12.15
C GLY A 270 -43.06 37.84 -13.67
N GLN A 271 -43.11 38.97 -14.38
CA GLN A 271 -43.02 39.05 -15.85
C GLN A 271 -41.59 39.15 -16.39
N ARG A 272 -40.59 39.31 -15.51
CA ARG A 272 -39.18 39.51 -15.88
C ARG A 272 -38.42 38.18 -15.85
N SER A 273 -37.42 38.04 -16.72
CA SER A 273 -36.58 36.86 -16.72
C SER A 273 -35.13 37.12 -17.11
N ALA A 274 -34.25 36.23 -16.65
CA ALA A 274 -32.89 36.10 -17.11
C ALA A 274 -32.69 34.69 -17.68
N ASN A 275 -32.15 34.59 -18.89
CA ASN A 275 -31.90 33.32 -19.55
C ASN A 275 -30.40 33.01 -19.53
N LEU A 276 -30.09 31.74 -19.26
CA LEU A 276 -28.75 31.20 -19.21
C LEU A 276 -28.67 29.96 -20.10
N THR A 277 -28.16 30.15 -21.33
CA THR A 277 -27.98 29.04 -22.28
C THR A 277 -26.66 28.35 -22.04
N LEU A 278 -26.71 27.06 -21.72
CA LEU A 278 -25.52 26.25 -21.50
C LEU A 278 -24.86 25.96 -22.84
N GLY A 279 -23.52 25.96 -22.88
CA GLY A 279 -22.78 25.67 -24.09
C GLY A 279 -23.06 24.26 -24.64
N GLU A 280 -22.82 24.09 -25.94
CA GLU A 280 -22.91 22.80 -26.62
C GLU A 280 -21.97 21.75 -26.02
N ALA A 281 -22.29 20.48 -26.23
CA ALA A 281 -21.43 19.39 -25.78
C ALA A 281 -20.12 19.40 -26.58
N PRO A 282 -18.96 19.25 -25.92
CA PRO A 282 -17.73 18.99 -26.66
C PRO A 282 -17.88 17.66 -27.41
N ASP A 283 -17.37 17.58 -28.63
CA ASP A 283 -17.34 16.32 -29.39
C ASP A 283 -16.30 15.39 -28.75
N ILE A 284 -16.81 14.52 -27.87
CA ILE A 284 -16.02 13.53 -27.12
C ILE A 284 -16.58 12.12 -27.33
N GLN A 285 -15.69 11.17 -27.53
CA GLN A 285 -15.97 9.75 -27.40
C GLN A 285 -15.16 9.19 -26.24
N VAL A 286 -15.79 8.38 -25.41
CA VAL A 286 -15.17 7.82 -24.21
C VAL A 286 -15.22 6.31 -24.30
N ASP A 287 -14.06 5.70 -24.39
CA ASP A 287 -13.86 4.28 -24.19
C ASP A 287 -13.19 4.04 -22.83
N HIS A 288 -13.26 2.81 -22.32
CA HIS A 288 -12.56 2.44 -21.10
C HIS A 288 -11.75 1.16 -21.32
N GLN A 289 -10.48 1.18 -20.90
CA GLN A 289 -9.65 -0.01 -20.92
C GLN A 289 -9.78 -0.69 -19.55
N TYR A 290 -10.44 -1.85 -19.49
CA TYR A 290 -10.64 -2.64 -18.26
C TYR A 290 -11.13 -1.84 -17.02
N GLY A 291 -11.82 -0.71 -17.23
CA GLY A 291 -12.39 0.11 -16.15
C GLY A 291 -11.42 1.01 -15.36
N HIS A 292 -10.10 0.83 -15.47
CA HIS A 292 -9.10 1.62 -14.72
C HIS A 292 -8.64 2.91 -15.42
N THR A 293 -8.80 3.01 -16.75
CA THR A 293 -8.43 4.18 -17.55
C THR A 293 -9.52 4.49 -18.57
N LEU A 294 -9.98 5.75 -18.58
CA LEU A 294 -10.88 6.29 -19.59
C LEU A 294 -10.05 6.90 -20.73
N PHE A 295 -10.30 6.48 -21.97
CA PHE A 295 -9.71 7.12 -23.16
C PHE A 295 -10.74 8.08 -23.73
N ILE A 296 -10.45 9.38 -23.62
CA ILE A 296 -11.33 10.44 -24.09
C ILE A 296 -10.76 10.97 -25.41
N ASP A 297 -11.35 10.53 -26.52
CA ASP A 297 -11.04 11.06 -27.84
C ASP A 297 -11.85 12.34 -28.06
N SER A 298 -11.18 13.43 -28.39
CA SER A 298 -11.84 14.71 -28.67
C SER A 298 -11.33 15.40 -29.92
N LYS A 299 -12.21 16.13 -30.62
CA LYS A 299 -11.83 16.96 -31.77
C LYS A 299 -11.41 18.38 -31.39
N SER A 300 -11.66 18.81 -30.15
CA SER A 300 -11.41 20.18 -29.71
C SER A 300 -10.90 20.21 -28.27
N GLU A 301 -10.29 21.32 -27.88
CA GLU A 301 -9.88 21.51 -26.49
C GLU A 301 -11.10 21.70 -25.58
N ALA A 302 -11.12 20.99 -24.45
CA ALA A 302 -12.15 21.13 -23.44
C ALA A 302 -11.55 21.05 -22.03
N LEU A 303 -12.24 21.63 -21.04
CA LEU A 303 -11.93 21.45 -19.63
C LEU A 303 -13.11 20.76 -18.96
N LEU A 304 -12.94 19.49 -18.61
CA LEU A 304 -13.96 18.64 -18.01
C LEU A 304 -13.66 18.42 -16.52
N SER A 305 -14.65 17.90 -15.80
CA SER A 305 -14.51 17.44 -14.42
C SER A 305 -14.89 15.97 -14.35
N LEU A 306 -13.99 15.13 -13.81
CA LEU A 306 -14.31 13.75 -13.48
C LEU A 306 -15.08 13.69 -12.17
N TYR A 307 -16.15 12.92 -12.18
CA TYR A 307 -16.95 12.57 -11.01
C TYR A 307 -16.91 11.06 -10.81
N VAL A 308 -16.85 10.65 -9.55
CA VAL A 308 -16.97 9.24 -9.14
C VAL A 308 -18.05 9.15 -8.08
N ASP A 309 -19.05 8.30 -8.32
CA ASP A 309 -20.23 8.12 -7.46
C ASP A 309 -20.91 9.45 -7.10
N GLY A 310 -21.00 10.34 -8.09
CA GLY A 310 -21.63 11.66 -7.96
C GLY A 310 -20.80 12.70 -7.22
N LYS A 311 -19.58 12.38 -6.76
CA LYS A 311 -18.66 13.35 -6.11
C LYS A 311 -17.58 13.82 -7.09
N PRO A 312 -17.21 15.11 -7.08
CA PRO A 312 -16.14 15.60 -7.92
C PRO A 312 -14.78 15.04 -7.47
N ASP A 313 -13.99 14.53 -8.41
CA ASP A 313 -12.61 14.08 -8.18
C ASP A 313 -11.61 15.18 -8.58
N ARG A 314 -11.52 15.48 -9.88
CA ARG A 314 -10.59 16.48 -10.44
C ARG A 314 -11.06 17.04 -11.77
N GLN A 315 -10.56 18.22 -12.11
CA GLN A 315 -10.66 18.75 -13.47
C GLN A 315 -9.62 18.10 -14.39
N ILE A 316 -9.95 17.95 -15.66
CA ILE A 316 -9.13 17.32 -16.70
C ILE A 316 -9.12 18.23 -17.92
N ALA A 317 -7.93 18.68 -18.32
CA ALA A 317 -7.74 19.33 -19.60
C ALA A 317 -7.72 18.28 -20.71
N ILE A 318 -8.65 18.40 -21.66
CA ILE A 318 -8.77 17.56 -22.85
C ILE A 318 -8.16 18.33 -24.02
N GLN A 319 -7.24 17.69 -24.72
CA GLN A 319 -6.64 18.19 -25.95
C GLN A 319 -7.24 17.45 -27.16
N PRO A 320 -7.14 18.00 -28.39
CA PRO A 320 -7.50 17.25 -29.59
C PRO A 320 -6.70 15.94 -29.69
N GLY A 321 -7.37 14.83 -29.97
CA GLY A 321 -6.81 13.48 -29.94
C GLY A 321 -7.25 12.65 -28.73
N SER A 322 -6.50 11.59 -28.43
CA SER A 322 -6.82 10.66 -27.35
C SER A 322 -6.19 11.09 -26.03
N ASN A 323 -7.01 11.21 -24.98
CA ASN A 323 -6.60 11.67 -23.67
C ASN A 323 -6.85 10.55 -22.64
N PRO A 324 -5.81 9.84 -22.17
CA PRO A 324 -5.96 8.84 -21.13
C PRO A 324 -6.19 9.50 -19.76
N VAL A 325 -7.27 9.12 -19.10
CA VAL A 325 -7.66 9.60 -17.78
C VAL A 325 -7.79 8.41 -16.84
N ARG A 326 -6.82 8.29 -15.93
CA ARG A 326 -6.78 7.21 -14.95
C ARG A 326 -7.84 7.38 -13.86
N VAL A 327 -8.57 6.33 -13.53
CA VAL A 327 -9.46 6.32 -12.35
C VAL A 327 -8.60 6.41 -11.07
N PRO A 328 -8.97 7.23 -10.07
CA PRO A 328 -8.19 7.34 -8.83
C PRO A 328 -8.03 6.00 -8.12
N ASN A 329 -6.85 5.75 -7.53
CA ASN A 329 -6.55 4.49 -6.84
C ASN A 329 -7.53 4.15 -5.71
N VAL A 330 -8.12 5.16 -5.06
CA VAL A 330 -9.13 4.97 -4.01
C VAL A 330 -10.41 4.28 -4.51
N HIS A 331 -10.62 4.27 -5.83
CA HIS A 331 -11.75 3.66 -6.55
C HIS A 331 -11.31 2.48 -7.41
N LEU A 332 -10.16 1.86 -7.15
CA LEU A 332 -9.71 0.64 -7.83
C LEU A 332 -9.92 -0.56 -6.89
N ASP A 333 -11.18 -0.82 -6.53
CA ASP A 333 -11.58 -1.69 -5.41
C ASP A 333 -12.35 -2.95 -5.83
N GLY A 334 -12.39 -3.26 -7.13
CA GLY A 334 -13.09 -4.43 -7.66
C GLY A 334 -14.62 -4.28 -7.72
N SER A 335 -15.16 -3.09 -7.44
CA SER A 335 -16.61 -2.84 -7.40
C SER A 335 -17.10 -2.06 -8.63
N THR A 336 -18.41 -1.84 -8.73
CA THR A 336 -18.96 -0.97 -9.78
C THR A 336 -19.06 0.46 -9.28
N HIS A 337 -18.46 1.41 -9.99
CA HIS A 337 -18.60 2.84 -9.72
C HIS A 337 -19.33 3.57 -10.86
N LEU A 338 -20.05 4.62 -10.52
CA LEU A 338 -20.59 5.57 -11.48
C LEU A 338 -19.53 6.60 -11.83
N LEU A 339 -18.99 6.54 -13.05
CA LEU A 339 -18.05 7.53 -13.56
C LEU A 339 -18.80 8.52 -14.44
N SER A 340 -18.59 9.82 -14.23
CA SER A 340 -19.17 10.87 -15.05
C SER A 340 -18.14 11.92 -15.47
N LEU A 341 -18.22 12.37 -16.72
CA LEU A 341 -17.51 13.55 -17.20
C LEU A 341 -18.50 14.70 -17.30
N ARG A 342 -18.25 15.73 -16.51
CA ARG A 342 -19.09 16.92 -16.42
C ARG A 342 -18.33 18.15 -16.89
N ASP A 343 -19.04 19.25 -17.10
CA ASP A 343 -18.41 20.53 -17.35
C ASP A 343 -17.60 21.02 -16.13
N LYS A 344 -16.78 22.07 -16.31
CA LYS A 344 -15.93 22.63 -15.25
C LYS A 344 -16.69 23.07 -13.98
N SER A 345 -17.99 23.35 -14.09
CA SER A 345 -18.86 23.72 -12.97
C SER A 345 -19.55 22.52 -12.31
N GLY A 346 -19.56 21.34 -12.94
CA GLY A 346 -20.26 20.14 -12.44
C GLY A 346 -21.75 20.07 -12.77
N THR A 347 -22.27 21.04 -13.51
CA THR A 347 -23.71 21.22 -13.76
C THR A 347 -24.22 20.36 -14.91
N VAL A 348 -23.47 20.30 -16.02
CA VAL A 348 -23.84 19.54 -17.22
C VAL A 348 -23.02 18.26 -17.27
N THR A 349 -23.69 17.13 -17.47
CA THR A 349 -23.05 15.82 -17.64
C THR A 349 -22.97 15.48 -19.12
N TYR A 350 -21.76 15.30 -19.65
CA TYR A 350 -21.52 14.96 -21.06
C TYR A 350 -21.46 13.46 -21.28
N TRP A 351 -20.96 12.73 -20.28
CA TRP A 351 -20.86 11.28 -20.32
C TRP A 351 -21.01 10.75 -18.90
N GLU A 352 -21.69 9.61 -18.74
CA GLU A 352 -21.88 8.95 -17.46
C GLU A 352 -22.12 7.46 -17.69
N ARG A 353 -21.43 6.59 -16.94
CA ARG A 353 -21.60 5.14 -17.05
C ARG A 353 -21.22 4.43 -15.75
N PHE A 354 -21.94 3.37 -15.42
CA PHE A 354 -21.50 2.41 -14.40
C PHE A 354 -20.38 1.53 -14.99
N ILE A 355 -19.23 1.51 -14.32
CA ILE A 355 -18.04 0.77 -14.74
C ILE A 355 -17.57 -0.11 -13.58
N LEU A 356 -17.33 -1.39 -13.88
CA LEU A 356 -16.61 -2.28 -12.99
C LEU A 356 -15.13 -1.86 -12.99
N VAL A 357 -14.66 -1.32 -11.88
CA VAL A 357 -13.26 -0.94 -11.67
C VAL A 357 -12.50 -2.15 -11.12
N PRO A 358 -11.28 -2.44 -11.60
CA PRO A 358 -10.51 -3.58 -11.13
C PRO A 358 -9.72 -3.23 -9.87
N ALA A 359 -9.62 -4.17 -8.93
CA ALA A 359 -8.59 -4.16 -7.88
C ALA A 359 -7.28 -4.85 -8.32
N ILE A 360 -7.37 -5.71 -9.34
CA ILE A 360 -6.27 -6.46 -9.95
C ILE A 360 -6.52 -6.54 -11.46
N LEU A 361 -5.49 -6.29 -12.30
CA LEU A 361 -5.61 -6.33 -13.77
C LEU A 361 -5.20 -7.66 -14.40
N THR A 362 -4.60 -8.58 -13.65
CA THR A 362 -4.23 -9.90 -14.18
C THR A 362 -5.48 -10.63 -14.67
N PRO A 363 -5.47 -11.26 -15.87
CA PRO A 363 -6.61 -12.02 -16.39
C PRO A 363 -7.10 -13.09 -15.40
N ALA A 364 -8.42 -13.25 -15.32
CA ALA A 364 -9.05 -14.15 -14.36
C ALA A 364 -8.67 -15.62 -14.56
N ASP A 365 -8.48 -16.07 -15.81
CA ASP A 365 -8.02 -17.43 -16.13
C ASP A 365 -6.59 -17.68 -15.62
N ILE A 366 -5.71 -16.68 -15.68
CA ILE A 366 -4.37 -16.75 -15.11
C ILE A 366 -4.48 -16.82 -13.59
N MET A 367 -5.24 -15.93 -12.95
CA MET A 367 -5.41 -16.00 -11.48
C MET A 367 -6.04 -17.32 -11.03
N GLN A 368 -7.01 -17.87 -11.75
CA GLN A 368 -7.60 -19.17 -11.43
C GLN A 368 -6.62 -20.33 -11.62
N ARG A 369 -5.71 -20.23 -12.60
CA ARG A 369 -4.65 -21.23 -12.80
C ARG A 369 -3.58 -21.14 -11.73
N GLU A 370 -3.22 -19.92 -11.31
CA GLU A 370 -2.14 -19.68 -10.36
C GLU A 370 -2.62 -19.61 -8.89
N SER A 371 -3.92 -19.47 -8.63
CA SER A 371 -4.55 -19.40 -7.29
C SER A 371 -5.51 -20.55 -7.06
N ALA A 372 -5.74 -20.88 -5.79
CA ALA A 372 -6.82 -21.79 -5.36
C ALA A 372 -8.15 -21.07 -5.08
N ALA A 373 -8.18 -19.72 -5.05
CA ALA A 373 -9.31 -18.92 -4.58
C ALA A 373 -10.15 -18.28 -5.72
N PRO A 374 -11.47 -18.06 -5.51
CA PRO A 374 -12.33 -17.44 -6.53
C PRO A 374 -12.12 -15.92 -6.65
N PHE A 375 -12.28 -15.41 -7.87
CA PHE A 375 -12.20 -13.99 -8.20
C PHE A 375 -13.56 -13.29 -7.94
N PRO A 376 -13.59 -12.10 -7.30
CA PRO A 376 -14.86 -11.44 -7.00
C PRO A 376 -15.49 -10.75 -8.22
N ALA A 377 -16.80 -10.92 -8.34
CA ALA A 377 -17.70 -9.98 -8.99
C ALA A 377 -18.96 -9.88 -8.11
N SER A 378 -19.02 -8.90 -7.21
CA SER A 378 -20.20 -8.70 -6.37
C SER A 378 -20.49 -7.23 -6.09
N ILE A 379 -21.74 -6.97 -5.70
CA ILE A 379 -22.30 -5.63 -5.46
C ILE A 379 -21.95 -5.10 -4.05
N PHE A 380 -21.70 -5.99 -3.08
CA PHE A 380 -21.27 -5.61 -1.72
C PHE A 380 -19.84 -6.09 -1.44
N ALA A 381 -19.09 -5.32 -0.66
CA ALA A 381 -17.69 -5.60 -0.34
C ALA A 381 -17.48 -6.92 0.42
N GLN A 382 -18.43 -7.36 1.25
CA GLN A 382 -18.34 -8.60 2.04
C GLN A 382 -18.66 -9.86 1.23
N THR A 383 -19.46 -9.75 0.16
CA THR A 383 -20.02 -10.90 -0.56
C THR A 383 -18.96 -11.90 -1.05
N PRO A 384 -17.79 -11.49 -1.59
CA PRO A 384 -16.78 -12.45 -2.04
C PRO A 384 -16.22 -13.27 -0.88
N ARG A 385 -16.06 -12.64 0.29
CA ARG A 385 -15.55 -13.29 1.50
C ARG A 385 -16.56 -14.30 2.05
N ARG A 386 -17.85 -13.96 2.03
CA ARG A 386 -18.94 -14.89 2.40
C ARG A 386 -19.04 -16.07 1.42
N TYR A 387 -18.84 -15.84 0.13
CA TYR A 387 -18.81 -16.93 -0.86
C TYR A 387 -17.61 -17.86 -0.66
N ALA A 388 -16.44 -17.30 -0.35
CA ALA A 388 -15.25 -18.09 0.01
C ALA A 388 -15.51 -18.94 1.27
N SER A 389 -16.12 -18.35 2.31
CA SER A 389 -16.60 -19.05 3.50
C SER A 389 -17.53 -20.23 3.18
N LEU A 390 -18.56 -20.02 2.37
CA LEU A 390 -19.49 -21.06 1.95
C LEU A 390 -18.80 -22.22 1.22
N ARG A 391 -17.88 -21.91 0.29
CA ARG A 391 -17.11 -22.95 -0.41
C ARG A 391 -16.25 -23.77 0.55
N ALA A 392 -15.58 -23.12 1.49
CA ALA A 392 -14.78 -23.80 2.50
C ALA A 392 -15.64 -24.72 3.39
N LEU A 393 -16.83 -24.27 3.79
CA LEU A 393 -17.78 -25.10 4.52
C LEU A 393 -18.24 -26.31 3.70
N PHE A 394 -18.59 -26.13 2.42
CA PHE A 394 -18.98 -27.24 1.55
C PHE A 394 -17.85 -28.22 1.30
N ALA A 395 -16.60 -27.76 1.20
CA ALA A 395 -15.44 -28.64 1.08
C ALA A 395 -15.23 -29.52 2.32
N LYS A 396 -15.66 -29.05 3.50
CA LYS A 396 -15.62 -29.78 4.78
C LYS A 396 -16.96 -30.44 5.14
N ALA A 397 -17.92 -30.49 4.22
CA ALA A 397 -19.26 -31.03 4.50
C ALA A 397 -19.20 -32.52 4.85
N GLY A 398 -19.86 -32.90 5.94
CA GLY A 398 -19.97 -34.28 6.39
C GLY A 398 -21.30 -34.54 7.11
N PRO A 399 -21.62 -35.80 7.47
CA PRO A 399 -22.92 -36.20 8.02
C PRO A 399 -23.33 -35.48 9.31
N GLY A 400 -22.37 -34.91 10.06
CA GLY A 400 -22.61 -34.19 11.32
C GLY A 400 -22.76 -32.67 11.18
N MET A 401 -22.73 -32.11 9.97
CA MET A 401 -22.83 -30.66 9.76
C MET A 401 -24.30 -30.19 9.82
N ASP A 402 -24.57 -29.21 10.68
CA ASP A 402 -25.90 -28.60 10.79
C ASP A 402 -26.09 -27.49 9.73
N PHE A 403 -26.54 -27.90 8.55
CA PHE A 403 -26.82 -26.97 7.45
C PHE A 403 -27.93 -25.96 7.76
N ALA A 404 -28.88 -26.29 8.64
CA ALA A 404 -29.96 -25.38 9.00
C ALA A 404 -29.43 -24.23 9.86
N GLN A 405 -28.55 -24.53 10.83
CA GLN A 405 -27.84 -23.52 11.61
C GLN A 405 -26.95 -22.65 10.70
N LEU A 406 -26.18 -23.24 9.80
CA LEU A 406 -25.31 -22.49 8.88
C LEU A 406 -26.11 -21.57 7.95
N SER A 407 -27.24 -22.03 7.42
CA SER A 407 -28.15 -21.21 6.61
C SER A 407 -28.67 -20.02 7.42
N HIS A 408 -29.13 -20.26 8.65
CA HIS A 408 -29.61 -19.19 9.52
C HIS A 408 -28.50 -18.19 9.89
N ALA A 409 -27.30 -18.68 10.19
CA ALA A 409 -26.16 -17.83 10.51
C ALA A 409 -25.78 -16.94 9.32
N LEU A 410 -25.75 -17.49 8.11
CA LEU A 410 -25.49 -16.72 6.90
C LEU A 410 -26.57 -15.66 6.65
N GLU A 411 -27.86 -16.04 6.71
CA GLU A 411 -28.98 -15.11 6.56
C GLU A 411 -28.89 -13.95 7.58
N THR A 412 -28.50 -14.25 8.81
CA THR A 412 -28.33 -13.26 9.88
C THR A 412 -27.20 -12.29 9.57
N VAL A 413 -26.06 -12.79 9.09
CA VAL A 413 -24.91 -11.97 8.72
C VAL A 413 -25.22 -11.09 7.51
N GLU A 414 -26.00 -11.60 6.54
CA GLU A 414 -26.45 -10.88 5.34
C GLU A 414 -27.48 -9.80 5.61
N ALA A 415 -28.47 -10.07 6.46
CA ALA A 415 -29.58 -9.14 6.70
C ALA A 415 -29.17 -7.88 7.50
N GLY A 416 -28.06 -7.95 8.24
CA GLY A 416 -27.60 -6.90 9.15
C GLY A 416 -28.25 -6.96 10.53
N TYR A 417 -27.64 -6.28 11.52
CA TYR A 417 -28.03 -6.39 12.93
C TYR A 417 -29.48 -5.99 13.22
N GLU A 418 -30.03 -5.02 12.48
CA GLU A 418 -31.40 -4.51 12.65
C GLU A 418 -32.50 -5.54 12.32
N LYS A 419 -32.15 -6.62 11.62
CA LYS A 419 -33.09 -7.66 11.17
C LYS A 419 -32.81 -9.02 11.81
N VAL A 420 -31.94 -9.07 12.82
CA VAL A 420 -31.55 -10.30 13.50
C VAL A 420 -32.78 -10.94 14.13
N ARG A 421 -32.93 -12.24 13.90
CA ARG A 421 -33.90 -13.09 14.59
C ARG A 421 -33.12 -14.10 15.42
N LEU A 422 -33.27 -14.02 16.73
CA LEU A 422 -32.61 -14.94 17.66
C LEU A 422 -33.20 -16.35 17.47
N LYS A 423 -32.34 -17.32 17.14
CA LYS A 423 -32.65 -18.75 17.13
C LYS A 423 -31.58 -19.49 17.93
N PRO A 424 -31.84 -20.73 18.40
CA PRO A 424 -30.82 -21.50 19.07
C PRO A 424 -29.56 -21.67 18.20
N LEU A 425 -28.40 -21.37 18.76
CA LEU A 425 -27.09 -21.64 18.17
C LEU A 425 -26.32 -22.65 19.03
N ARG A 426 -25.47 -23.44 18.38
CA ARG A 426 -24.60 -24.43 19.03
C ARG A 426 -23.18 -24.33 18.49
N PHE A 427 -22.25 -24.08 19.41
CA PHE A 427 -20.81 -24.21 19.19
C PHE A 427 -20.31 -25.58 19.65
N PRO A 428 -19.23 -26.11 19.03
CA PRO A 428 -18.60 -27.34 19.49
C PRO A 428 -17.92 -27.11 20.85
N GLN A 429 -18.08 -28.05 21.78
CA GLN A 429 -17.32 -28.03 23.03
C GLN A 429 -15.97 -28.70 22.80
N ILE A 430 -14.90 -27.92 22.95
CA ILE A 430 -13.51 -28.37 22.80
C ILE A 430 -12.81 -28.27 24.16
N GLU A 431 -12.26 -29.40 24.64
CA GLU A 431 -11.56 -29.44 25.92
C GLU A 431 -10.27 -28.62 25.89
N ASN A 432 -9.44 -28.84 24.87
CA ASN A 432 -8.15 -28.18 24.65
C ASN A 432 -8.19 -27.36 23.34
N PRO A 433 -8.85 -26.20 23.32
CA PRO A 433 -8.90 -25.36 22.14
C PRO A 433 -7.53 -24.73 21.86
N ASP A 434 -7.18 -24.52 20.59
CA ASP A 434 -5.97 -23.77 20.24
C ASP A 434 -6.11 -22.29 20.64
N VAL A 435 -7.33 -21.75 20.50
CA VAL A 435 -7.65 -20.33 20.72
C VAL A 435 -8.83 -20.14 21.67
N SER A 436 -8.73 -19.19 22.59
CA SER A 436 -9.88 -18.66 23.34
C SER A 436 -10.27 -17.29 22.80
N ILE A 437 -11.46 -17.17 22.24
CA ILE A 437 -12.00 -15.89 21.73
C ILE A 437 -12.79 -15.21 22.86
N VAL A 438 -12.31 -14.04 23.29
CA VAL A 438 -12.93 -13.23 24.34
C VAL A 438 -13.71 -12.08 23.70
N ILE A 439 -15.03 -12.05 23.95
CA ILE A 439 -15.96 -11.06 23.40
C ILE A 439 -16.62 -10.28 24.55
N PRO A 440 -16.21 -9.03 24.82
CA PRO A 440 -16.92 -8.18 25.76
C PRO A 440 -18.24 -7.70 25.14
N ALA A 441 -19.33 -7.77 25.91
CA ALA A 441 -20.67 -7.36 25.47
C ALA A 441 -21.37 -6.53 26.54
N HIS A 442 -22.16 -5.53 26.11
CA HIS A 442 -23.06 -4.77 26.98
C HIS A 442 -24.28 -4.31 26.19
N ASN A 443 -25.43 -4.93 26.46
CA ASN A 443 -26.64 -4.82 25.66
C ASN A 443 -26.41 -5.10 24.16
N LYS A 444 -27.43 -4.83 23.35
CA LYS A 444 -27.49 -5.06 21.91
C LYS A 444 -27.22 -6.52 21.57
N VAL A 445 -28.02 -7.41 22.13
CA VAL A 445 -27.96 -8.85 21.87
C VAL A 445 -27.87 -9.16 20.37
N GLU A 446 -28.54 -8.39 19.51
CA GLU A 446 -28.54 -8.54 18.06
C GLU A 446 -27.14 -8.36 17.44
N VAL A 447 -26.31 -7.48 18.01
CA VAL A 447 -24.95 -7.22 17.56
C VAL A 447 -24.04 -8.39 17.95
N THR A 448 -24.07 -8.78 19.23
CA THR A 448 -23.30 -9.94 19.74
C THR A 448 -23.70 -11.24 19.04
N TYR A 449 -25.00 -11.48 18.86
CA TYR A 449 -25.52 -12.66 18.17
C TYR A 449 -25.06 -12.70 16.71
N ARG A 450 -25.02 -11.57 16.01
CA ARG A 450 -24.49 -11.48 14.65
C ARG A 450 -23.00 -11.81 14.58
N ALA A 451 -22.19 -11.34 15.52
CA ALA A 451 -20.78 -11.72 15.60
C ALA A 451 -20.60 -13.23 15.82
N LEU A 452 -21.41 -13.84 16.69
CA LEU A 452 -21.41 -15.31 16.88
C LEU A 452 -21.82 -16.06 15.61
N CYS A 453 -22.83 -15.60 14.87
CA CYS A 453 -23.16 -16.15 13.56
C CYS A 453 -21.98 -16.05 12.58
N SER A 454 -21.23 -14.94 12.60
CA SER A 454 -20.04 -14.78 11.74
C SER A 454 -18.95 -15.82 12.04
N LEU A 455 -18.73 -16.16 13.32
CA LEU A 455 -17.79 -17.21 13.72
C LEU A 455 -18.20 -18.60 13.21
N LEU A 456 -19.50 -18.90 13.16
CA LEU A 456 -20.01 -20.18 12.65
C LEU A 456 -19.84 -20.33 11.13
N VAL A 457 -19.93 -19.23 10.38
CA VAL A 457 -19.82 -19.26 8.91
C VAL A 457 -18.42 -18.99 8.39
N ALA A 458 -17.46 -18.64 9.24
CA ALA A 458 -16.06 -18.42 8.88
C ALA A 458 -15.19 -19.60 9.39
N PRO A 459 -15.11 -20.73 8.66
CA PRO A 459 -14.37 -21.89 9.12
C PRO A 459 -12.87 -21.60 9.21
N ASN A 460 -12.21 -22.29 10.15
CA ASN A 460 -10.76 -22.29 10.38
C ASN A 460 -10.29 -23.76 10.56
N GLU A 461 -8.99 -24.03 10.47
CA GLU A 461 -8.40 -25.30 10.92
C GLU A 461 -8.19 -25.30 12.43
N ALA A 462 -7.80 -24.16 13.00
CA ALA A 462 -7.63 -24.01 14.44
C ALA A 462 -8.96 -24.21 15.19
N SER A 463 -8.89 -25.02 16.24
CA SER A 463 -9.99 -25.20 17.18
C SER A 463 -10.09 -23.99 18.12
N PHE A 464 -11.31 -23.60 18.49
CA PHE A 464 -11.51 -22.46 19.37
C PHE A 464 -12.67 -22.67 20.34
N GLU A 465 -12.61 -21.94 21.44
CA GLU A 465 -13.75 -21.71 22.32
C GLU A 465 -14.17 -20.23 22.29
N VAL A 466 -15.41 -19.95 22.69
CA VAL A 466 -15.95 -18.60 22.79
C VAL A 466 -16.30 -18.29 24.24
N ILE A 467 -15.77 -17.17 24.72
CA ILE A 467 -16.01 -16.63 26.05
C ILE A 467 -16.65 -15.25 25.86
N VAL A 468 -17.93 -15.13 26.16
CA VAL A 468 -18.64 -13.85 26.16
C VAL A 468 -18.62 -13.28 27.57
N VAL A 469 -18.16 -12.04 27.72
CA VAL A 469 -18.19 -11.34 29.01
C VAL A 469 -19.32 -10.32 28.97
N ASP A 470 -20.44 -10.68 29.59
CA ASP A 470 -21.60 -9.81 29.75
C ASP A 470 -21.33 -8.77 30.85
N ASP A 471 -21.12 -7.52 30.45
CA ASP A 471 -20.79 -6.42 31.34
C ASP A 471 -22.03 -5.77 31.95
N ALA A 472 -22.83 -6.57 32.67
CA ALA A 472 -24.08 -6.19 33.31
C ALA A 472 -25.16 -5.67 32.32
N SER A 473 -25.47 -6.46 31.30
CA SER A 473 -26.55 -6.15 30.36
C SER A 473 -27.93 -6.22 31.01
N THR A 474 -28.88 -5.54 30.39
CA THR A 474 -30.30 -5.47 30.81
C THR A 474 -31.26 -6.01 29.75
N ASP A 475 -30.76 -6.30 28.55
CA ASP A 475 -31.50 -6.95 27.48
C ASP A 475 -31.24 -8.46 27.45
N GLU A 476 -31.61 -9.13 26.35
CA GLU A 476 -31.44 -10.58 26.19
C GLU A 476 -29.98 -11.06 26.20
N THR A 477 -28.99 -10.14 26.15
CA THR A 477 -27.57 -10.50 26.34
C THR A 477 -27.31 -11.10 27.73
N ALA A 478 -28.09 -10.68 28.74
CA ALA A 478 -28.00 -11.20 30.11
C ALA A 478 -28.45 -12.67 30.26
N LYS A 479 -28.97 -13.26 29.18
CA LYS A 479 -29.43 -14.65 29.09
C LYS A 479 -28.94 -15.33 27.82
N LEU A 480 -27.81 -14.87 27.29
CA LEU A 480 -27.31 -15.33 25.99
C LEU A 480 -27.13 -16.85 25.93
N GLU A 481 -26.76 -17.47 27.04
CA GLU A 481 -26.60 -18.91 27.20
C GLU A 481 -27.91 -19.72 27.10
N GLU A 482 -29.07 -19.09 27.25
CA GLU A 482 -30.37 -19.73 26.98
C GLU A 482 -30.61 -19.92 25.46
N ILE A 483 -29.91 -19.12 24.63
CA ILE A 483 -30.06 -19.09 23.17
C ILE A 483 -28.83 -19.67 22.46
N VAL A 484 -27.63 -19.54 23.05
CA VAL A 484 -26.38 -20.01 22.47
C VAL A 484 -25.72 -21.01 23.40
N SER A 485 -25.62 -22.25 22.92
CA SER A 485 -25.00 -23.36 23.65
C SER A 485 -23.56 -23.62 23.18
N GLY A 486 -22.74 -24.21 24.05
CA GLY A 486 -21.34 -24.53 23.75
C GLY A 486 -20.37 -23.35 23.91
N ILE A 487 -20.83 -22.22 24.45
CA ILE A 487 -20.00 -21.06 24.81
C ILE A 487 -19.89 -20.92 26.33
N THR A 488 -18.92 -20.13 26.81
CA THR A 488 -18.85 -19.70 28.20
C THR A 488 -19.35 -18.26 28.31
N VAL A 489 -20.28 -17.98 29.23
CA VAL A 489 -20.74 -16.62 29.51
C VAL A 489 -20.34 -16.24 30.93
N LEU A 490 -19.61 -15.13 31.06
CA LEU A 490 -19.25 -14.53 32.34
C LEU A 490 -20.10 -13.28 32.57
N HIS A 491 -20.95 -13.29 33.60
CA HIS A 491 -21.78 -12.14 33.95
C HIS A 491 -21.13 -11.29 35.04
N ASN A 492 -20.86 -10.03 34.72
CA ASN A 492 -20.49 -9.04 35.72
C ASN A 492 -21.74 -8.53 36.44
N SER A 493 -21.68 -8.41 37.76
CA SER A 493 -22.79 -7.87 38.56
C SER A 493 -22.95 -6.35 38.41
N GLU A 494 -21.90 -5.65 37.99
CA GLU A 494 -21.88 -4.21 37.75
C GLU A 494 -21.07 -3.93 36.47
N PRO A 495 -21.35 -2.84 35.72
CA PRO A 495 -20.59 -2.51 34.52
C PRO A 495 -19.12 -2.20 34.83
N GLN A 496 -18.23 -3.14 34.54
CA GLN A 496 -16.79 -3.06 34.76
C GLN A 496 -16.01 -2.46 33.58
N ARG A 497 -16.67 -2.29 32.42
CA ARG A 497 -16.15 -1.70 31.19
C ARG A 497 -15.07 -2.55 30.51
N PHE A 498 -14.65 -2.10 29.33
CA PHE A 498 -13.87 -2.88 28.36
C PHE A 498 -12.61 -3.54 28.96
N ILE A 499 -11.76 -2.78 29.65
CA ILE A 499 -10.48 -3.30 30.18
C ILE A 499 -10.69 -4.47 31.14
N ARG A 500 -11.61 -4.32 32.11
CA ARG A 500 -11.86 -5.35 33.12
C ARG A 500 -12.61 -6.54 32.53
N ALA A 501 -13.57 -6.30 31.65
CA ALA A 501 -14.29 -7.37 30.95
C ALA A 501 -13.32 -8.25 30.14
N CYS A 502 -12.44 -7.65 29.33
CA CYS A 502 -11.44 -8.39 28.57
C CYS A 502 -10.46 -9.16 29.47
N ASN A 503 -9.97 -8.55 30.56
CA ASN A 503 -9.08 -9.23 31.50
C ASN A 503 -9.75 -10.42 32.19
N ALA A 504 -11.00 -10.28 32.64
CA ALA A 504 -11.74 -11.36 33.28
C ALA A 504 -12.04 -12.52 32.31
N GLY A 505 -12.39 -12.21 31.06
CA GLY A 505 -12.53 -13.24 30.02
C GLY A 505 -11.22 -13.95 29.71
N ALA A 506 -10.10 -13.22 29.65
CA ALA A 506 -8.76 -13.79 29.44
C ALA A 506 -8.29 -14.69 30.60
N GLU A 507 -8.77 -14.47 31.82
CA GLU A 507 -8.49 -15.37 32.96
C GLU A 507 -9.16 -16.74 32.81
N LEU A 508 -10.30 -16.80 32.13
CA LEU A 508 -11.04 -18.05 31.84
C LEU A 508 -10.51 -18.80 30.61
N ALA A 509 -9.73 -18.13 29.76
CA ALA A 509 -9.20 -18.69 28.52
C ALA A 509 -8.42 -19.99 28.75
N ARG A 510 -8.77 -21.08 28.05
CA ARG A 510 -8.03 -22.34 28.09
C ARG A 510 -6.95 -22.45 27.01
N GLY A 511 -7.17 -21.87 25.83
CA GLY A 511 -6.28 -22.03 24.68
C GLY A 511 -4.90 -21.41 24.82
N ASP A 512 -3.99 -21.82 23.94
CA ASP A 512 -2.61 -21.35 23.88
C ASP A 512 -2.54 -19.90 23.42
N TYR A 513 -3.51 -19.47 22.61
CA TYR A 513 -3.69 -18.10 22.17
C TYR A 513 -4.99 -17.50 22.72
N ILE A 514 -4.95 -16.21 23.03
CA ILE A 514 -6.12 -15.41 23.41
C ILE A 514 -6.39 -14.45 22.27
N VAL A 515 -7.65 -14.37 21.84
CA VAL A 515 -8.12 -13.36 20.89
C VAL A 515 -9.04 -12.40 21.62
N LEU A 516 -8.74 -11.11 21.56
CA LEU A 516 -9.72 -10.07 21.90
C LEU A 516 -10.48 -9.73 20.61
N LEU A 517 -11.80 -9.89 20.66
CA LEU A 517 -12.69 -9.66 19.54
C LEU A 517 -13.87 -8.81 20.00
N ASN A 518 -14.09 -7.65 19.38
CA ASN A 518 -15.27 -6.86 19.69
C ASN A 518 -16.56 -7.58 19.27
N ASN A 519 -17.69 -7.25 19.89
CA ASN A 519 -18.97 -7.83 19.55
C ASN A 519 -19.60 -7.26 18.25
N ASP A 520 -19.07 -6.15 17.72
CA ASP A 520 -19.54 -5.46 16.52
C ASP A 520 -18.68 -5.74 15.28
N VAL A 521 -18.33 -7.02 15.09
CA VAL A 521 -17.49 -7.48 13.97
C VAL A 521 -18.17 -8.54 13.10
N GLU A 522 -17.65 -8.70 11.88
CA GLU A 522 -17.87 -9.85 11.00
C GLU A 522 -16.51 -10.38 10.54
N VAL A 523 -16.17 -11.59 10.96
CA VAL A 523 -14.90 -12.25 10.61
C VAL A 523 -15.00 -12.97 9.26
N THR A 524 -13.87 -13.20 8.59
CA THR A 524 -13.81 -13.92 7.30
C THR A 524 -13.16 -15.30 7.43
N VAL A 525 -13.40 -16.20 6.48
CA VAL A 525 -12.75 -17.53 6.41
C VAL A 525 -11.23 -17.47 6.65
N GLY A 526 -10.70 -18.38 7.46
CA GLY A 526 -9.26 -18.53 7.75
C GLY A 526 -8.62 -17.42 8.58
N TRP A 527 -9.38 -16.45 9.09
CA TRP A 527 -8.82 -15.29 9.81
C TRP A 527 -8.03 -15.67 11.08
N LEU A 528 -8.42 -16.73 11.80
CA LEU A 528 -7.68 -17.23 12.97
C LEU A 528 -6.41 -17.93 12.55
N ASP A 529 -6.49 -18.79 11.53
CA ASP A 529 -5.35 -19.55 11.02
C ASP A 529 -4.23 -18.60 10.56
N GLU A 530 -4.60 -17.51 9.88
CA GLU A 530 -3.64 -16.49 9.45
C GLU A 530 -2.98 -15.73 10.61
N LEU A 531 -3.72 -15.46 11.71
CA LEU A 531 -3.15 -14.88 12.93
C LEU A 531 -2.19 -15.86 13.62
N ILE A 532 -2.56 -17.15 13.74
CA ILE A 532 -1.71 -18.19 14.34
C ILE A 532 -0.43 -18.37 13.52
N ALA A 533 -0.54 -18.44 12.19
CA ALA A 533 0.60 -18.61 11.29
C ALA A 533 1.67 -17.53 11.46
N CYS A 534 1.28 -16.32 11.88
CA CYS A 534 2.21 -15.22 12.17
C CYS A 534 3.25 -15.59 13.24
N PHE A 535 2.84 -16.31 14.30
CA PHE A 535 3.71 -16.69 15.42
C PHE A 535 4.78 -17.72 15.04
N GLY A 536 4.51 -18.56 14.03
CA GLY A 536 5.49 -19.51 13.49
C GLY A 536 6.36 -18.92 12.38
N ARG A 537 5.91 -17.84 11.72
CA ARG A 537 6.58 -17.24 10.56
C ARG A 537 7.62 -16.19 10.94
N PHE A 538 7.40 -15.45 12.03
CA PHE A 538 8.29 -14.36 12.44
C PHE A 538 8.83 -14.59 13.85
N ASP A 539 10.03 -14.08 14.10
CA ASP A 539 10.70 -14.25 15.39
C ASP A 539 10.08 -13.37 16.48
N ARG A 540 9.92 -13.94 17.67
CA ARG A 540 9.52 -13.23 18.90
C ARG A 540 8.22 -12.43 18.74
N VAL A 541 7.23 -12.94 18.01
CA VAL A 541 5.90 -12.30 17.92
C VAL A 541 5.19 -12.42 19.27
N GLY A 542 4.77 -11.28 19.81
CA GLY A 542 3.97 -11.23 21.04
C GLY A 542 2.54 -10.76 20.82
N LEU A 543 2.24 -10.13 19.68
CA LEU A 543 0.90 -9.65 19.34
C LEU A 543 0.71 -9.68 17.82
N ALA A 544 -0.41 -10.21 17.34
CA ALA A 544 -0.80 -10.21 15.95
C ALA A 544 -2.18 -9.56 15.80
N GLY A 545 -2.42 -8.76 14.77
CA GLY A 545 -3.69 -8.05 14.58
C GLY A 545 -4.19 -8.10 13.14
N SER A 546 -5.50 -8.20 12.99
CA SER A 546 -6.17 -8.31 11.69
C SER A 546 -6.21 -6.98 10.95
N LYS A 547 -6.39 -7.05 9.63
CA LYS A 547 -6.80 -5.93 8.80
C LYS A 547 -8.27 -5.63 9.01
N LEU A 548 -8.52 -4.42 9.52
CA LEU A 548 -9.87 -3.97 9.81
C LEU A 548 -10.44 -3.22 8.62
N LEU A 549 -11.64 -3.60 8.20
CA LEU A 549 -12.39 -2.94 7.14
C LEU A 549 -13.68 -2.32 7.69
N HIS A 550 -14.04 -1.16 7.16
CA HIS A 550 -15.37 -0.58 7.35
C HIS A 550 -16.43 -1.44 6.62
N PRO A 551 -17.71 -1.32 7.00
CA PRO A 551 -18.80 -2.02 6.31
C PRO A 551 -18.95 -1.65 4.83
N ASP A 552 -18.41 -0.51 4.39
CA ASP A 552 -18.36 -0.12 2.98
C ASP A 552 -17.16 -0.72 2.21
N GLY A 553 -16.35 -1.55 2.86
CA GLY A 553 -15.18 -2.20 2.29
C GLY A 553 -13.88 -1.38 2.38
N ARG A 554 -13.95 -0.10 2.78
CA ARG A 554 -12.73 0.72 2.91
C ARG A 554 -11.88 0.28 4.10
N LEU A 555 -10.57 0.51 4.01
CA LEU A 555 -9.65 0.23 5.09
C LEU A 555 -10.00 1.07 6.33
N GLN A 556 -10.10 0.44 7.50
CA GLN A 556 -10.27 1.14 8.78
C GLN A 556 -8.94 1.27 9.52
N ASP A 557 -8.18 0.17 9.59
CA ASP A 557 -6.87 0.14 10.20
C ASP A 557 -5.96 -0.86 9.47
N GLY A 558 -4.87 -0.33 8.92
CA GLY A 558 -3.81 -1.10 8.28
C GLY A 558 -2.66 -1.46 9.22
N GLY A 559 -2.77 -1.24 10.53
CA GLY A 559 -1.69 -1.35 11.51
C GLY A 559 -1.22 0.03 11.93
N GLY A 560 -1.49 0.41 13.18
CA GLY A 560 -1.41 1.77 13.67
C GLY A 560 0.02 2.33 13.81
N ILE A 561 0.14 3.65 13.64
CA ILE A 561 1.38 4.41 13.82
C ILE A 561 1.25 5.28 15.08
N ILE A 562 2.29 5.28 15.91
CA ILE A 562 2.44 6.29 16.97
C ILE A 562 3.46 7.32 16.51
N TRP A 563 3.08 8.60 16.49
CA TRP A 563 3.97 9.68 16.06
C TRP A 563 4.93 10.13 17.16
N GLY A 564 5.92 10.96 16.81
CA GLY A 564 6.84 11.58 17.78
C GLY A 564 6.15 12.41 18.87
N SER A 565 4.91 12.84 18.61
CA SER A 565 4.04 13.51 19.59
C SER A 565 3.38 12.56 20.60
N GLY A 566 3.45 11.25 20.36
CA GLY A 566 2.73 10.20 21.07
C GLY A 566 1.26 10.09 20.68
N ASN A 567 0.83 10.74 19.59
CA ASN A 567 -0.54 10.59 19.07
C ASN A 567 -0.65 9.34 18.18
N PRO A 568 -1.71 8.54 18.35
CA PRO A 568 -2.01 7.41 17.49
C PRO A 568 -2.60 7.85 16.16
N TRP A 569 -2.38 7.05 15.13
CA TRP A 569 -2.95 7.25 13.81
C TRP A 569 -3.24 5.90 13.13
N ASN A 570 -4.52 5.71 12.79
CA ASN A 570 -5.00 4.55 12.04
C ASN A 570 -4.51 4.65 10.60
N TYR A 571 -3.41 3.97 10.30
CA TYR A 571 -2.76 4.05 9.01
C TYR A 571 -3.68 3.50 7.91
N GLY A 572 -3.88 4.29 6.86
CA GLY A 572 -4.73 3.92 5.72
C GLY A 572 -6.23 4.08 5.94
N ASN A 573 -6.69 4.66 7.05
CA ASN A 573 -8.13 4.85 7.30
C ASN A 573 -8.87 5.53 6.13
N ARG A 574 -9.98 4.93 5.70
CA ARG A 574 -10.82 5.28 4.54
C ARG A 574 -10.13 5.18 3.17
N GLN A 575 -8.95 4.57 3.08
CA GLN A 575 -8.26 4.33 1.81
C GLN A 575 -8.64 2.96 1.24
N ASN A 576 -8.17 2.68 0.02
CA ASN A 576 -8.43 1.42 -0.65
C ASN A 576 -7.61 0.30 0.03
N PRO A 577 -8.25 -0.77 0.54
CA PRO A 577 -7.55 -1.84 1.22
C PRO A 577 -6.63 -2.66 0.31
N ASP A 578 -6.85 -2.70 -1.00
CA ASP A 578 -6.11 -3.56 -1.93
C ASP A 578 -4.82 -2.92 -2.47
N GLU A 579 -4.54 -1.66 -2.11
CA GLU A 579 -3.27 -1.02 -2.46
C GLU A 579 -2.07 -1.79 -1.86
N PRO A 580 -1.00 -2.05 -2.62
CA PRO A 580 0.17 -2.83 -2.21
C PRO A 580 0.70 -2.53 -0.80
N ARG A 581 0.73 -1.24 -0.43
CA ARG A 581 1.26 -0.76 0.84
C ARG A 581 0.49 -1.22 2.08
N PHE A 582 -0.72 -1.76 1.92
CA PHE A 582 -1.59 -2.31 2.98
C PHE A 582 -1.74 -3.83 2.91
N CYS A 583 -1.04 -4.50 2.00
CA CYS A 583 -1.29 -5.92 1.69
C CYS A 583 -0.19 -6.87 2.16
N TYR A 584 0.84 -6.42 2.87
CA TYR A 584 1.90 -7.29 3.39
C TYR A 584 2.02 -7.27 4.91
N ALA A 585 2.40 -8.41 5.49
CA ALA A 585 2.61 -8.56 6.93
C ALA A 585 3.79 -7.68 7.40
N ARG A 586 3.62 -6.93 8.48
CA ARG A 586 4.69 -6.06 8.99
C ARG A 586 4.54 -5.74 10.46
N GLN A 587 5.63 -5.30 11.08
CA GLN A 587 5.56 -4.76 12.43
C GLN A 587 4.78 -3.44 12.45
N ALA A 588 3.93 -3.25 13.46
CA ALA A 588 3.13 -2.03 13.68
C ALA A 588 3.32 -1.53 15.12
N ASP A 589 3.15 -0.22 15.38
CA ASP A 589 3.31 0.32 16.73
C ASP A 589 2.21 -0.17 17.68
N TYR A 590 0.98 -0.26 17.17
CA TYR A 590 -0.15 -0.84 17.87
C TYR A 590 -1.12 -1.50 16.89
N LEU A 591 -2.01 -2.32 17.44
CA LEU A 591 -3.03 -3.07 16.73
C LEU A 591 -4.34 -2.82 17.46
N SER A 592 -5.43 -2.62 16.72
CA SER A 592 -6.72 -2.31 17.33
C SER A 592 -7.23 -3.48 18.17
N GLY A 593 -7.77 -3.17 19.36
CA GLY A 593 -8.43 -4.14 20.22
C GLY A 593 -9.68 -4.80 19.63
N ALA A 594 -10.15 -4.37 18.44
CA ALA A 594 -11.30 -4.96 17.78
C ALA A 594 -11.06 -6.40 17.28
N ALA A 595 -9.82 -6.74 16.89
CA ALA A 595 -9.43 -8.09 16.51
C ALA A 595 -7.89 -8.25 16.62
N MET A 596 -7.43 -8.75 17.77
CA MET A 596 -6.01 -9.03 18.00
C MET A 596 -5.79 -10.33 18.79
N MET A 597 -4.69 -11.01 18.51
CA MET A 597 -4.30 -12.30 19.07
C MET A 597 -2.95 -12.19 19.80
N VAL A 598 -2.86 -12.83 20.96
CA VAL A 598 -1.69 -12.83 21.84
C VAL A 598 -1.48 -14.24 22.41
N PRO A 599 -0.23 -14.73 22.51
CA PRO A 599 0.05 -15.97 23.24
C PRO A 599 -0.31 -15.79 24.71
N LYS A 600 -1.00 -16.78 25.30
CA LYS A 600 -1.42 -16.74 26.70
C LYS A 600 -0.24 -16.57 27.67
N SER A 601 0.93 -17.10 27.32
CA SER A 601 2.18 -16.89 28.05
C SER A 601 2.61 -15.42 28.09
N VAL A 602 2.56 -14.72 26.94
CA VAL A 602 2.89 -13.30 26.82
C VAL A 602 1.85 -12.44 27.55
N TRP A 603 0.56 -12.75 27.41
CA TRP A 603 -0.51 -12.05 28.15
C TRP A 603 -0.26 -12.06 29.67
N LYS A 604 0.09 -13.23 30.22
CA LYS A 604 0.45 -13.39 31.64
C LYS A 604 1.72 -12.64 32.01
N GLN A 605 2.76 -12.72 31.17
CA GLN A 605 4.05 -12.06 31.42
C GLN A 605 3.89 -10.53 31.53
N VAL A 606 3.12 -9.93 30.63
CA VAL A 606 2.94 -8.46 30.61
C VAL A 606 1.80 -8.01 31.52
N GLY A 607 0.99 -8.92 32.06
CA GLY A 607 -0.13 -8.62 32.97
C GLY A 607 -1.34 -7.98 32.29
N GLY A 608 -1.73 -8.47 31.11
CA GLY A 608 -2.96 -8.09 30.40
C GLY A 608 -3.14 -6.58 30.11
N LEU A 609 -4.39 -6.14 29.96
CA LEU A 609 -4.73 -4.73 29.76
C LEU A 609 -4.57 -3.93 31.07
N SER A 610 -3.93 -2.76 31.00
CA SER A 610 -3.53 -1.99 32.18
C SER A 610 -4.69 -1.22 32.83
N SER A 611 -4.93 -1.45 34.12
CA SER A 611 -5.91 -0.70 34.93
C SER A 611 -5.63 0.81 35.03
N TYR A 612 -4.39 1.26 34.78
CA TYR A 612 -4.02 2.68 34.69
C TYR A 612 -4.85 3.51 33.69
N LEU A 613 -5.39 2.85 32.66
CA LEU A 613 -6.19 3.45 31.59
C LEU A 613 -7.69 3.18 31.75
N GLU A 614 -8.12 2.69 32.93
CA GLU A 614 -9.54 2.52 33.20
C GLU A 614 -10.34 3.82 32.98
N PRO A 615 -11.56 3.71 32.38
CA PRO A 615 -12.24 2.47 32.03
C PRO A 615 -11.98 1.89 30.62
N MET A 616 -11.47 2.67 29.66
CA MET A 616 -11.33 2.30 28.22
C MET A 616 -10.54 3.35 27.41
N TYR A 617 -10.20 3.03 26.16
CA TYR A 617 -9.37 3.79 25.20
C TYR A 617 -7.88 3.91 25.58
N PHE A 618 -7.02 3.77 24.58
CA PHE A 618 -5.54 3.62 24.67
C PHE A 618 -5.07 2.31 25.29
N GLU A 619 -5.98 1.42 25.69
CA GLU A 619 -5.68 0.11 26.26
C GLU A 619 -4.95 -0.80 25.28
N ASP A 620 -5.36 -0.80 24.01
CA ASP A 620 -4.74 -1.58 22.94
C ASP A 620 -3.34 -1.06 22.59
N THR A 621 -3.18 0.26 22.55
CA THR A 621 -1.92 0.95 22.28
C THR A 621 -0.93 0.75 23.43
N ASP A 622 -1.37 0.89 24.68
CA ASP A 622 -0.55 0.61 25.87
C ASP A 622 -0.15 -0.86 25.94
N PHE A 623 -1.08 -1.77 25.62
CA PHE A 623 -0.80 -3.20 25.60
C PHE A 623 0.26 -3.58 24.57
N ALA A 624 0.16 -3.05 23.35
CA ALA A 624 1.18 -3.24 22.32
C ALA A 624 2.56 -2.75 22.78
N PHE A 625 2.62 -1.61 23.47
CA PHE A 625 3.89 -1.08 24.00
C PHE A 625 4.43 -1.92 25.17
N LYS A 626 3.57 -2.47 26.04
CA LYS A 626 3.99 -3.44 27.08
C LYS A 626 4.58 -4.71 26.47
N VAL A 627 3.97 -5.24 25.41
CA VAL A 627 4.47 -6.41 24.67
C VAL A 627 5.84 -6.13 24.07
N ARG A 628 6.02 -4.94 23.48
CA ARG A 628 7.30 -4.50 22.90
C ARG A 628 8.39 -4.28 23.96
N ASP A 629 8.03 -3.68 25.10
CA ASP A 629 8.95 -3.46 26.23
C ASP A 629 9.44 -4.79 26.84
N ALA A 630 8.59 -5.83 26.81
CA ALA A 630 8.98 -7.19 27.18
C ALA A 630 9.88 -7.90 26.13
N GLY A 631 10.25 -7.20 25.06
CA GLY A 631 11.15 -7.69 24.01
C GLY A 631 10.46 -8.51 22.91
N TYR A 632 9.14 -8.42 22.78
CA TYR A 632 8.41 -9.06 21.67
C TYR A 632 8.11 -8.05 20.55
N THR A 633 7.65 -8.56 19.41
CA THR A 633 7.22 -7.75 18.27
C THR A 633 5.70 -7.82 18.07
N THR A 634 5.15 -6.76 17.48
CA THR A 634 3.71 -6.56 17.24
C THR A 634 3.47 -6.52 15.73
N TRP A 635 2.65 -7.41 15.20
CA TRP A 635 2.51 -7.65 13.76
C TRP A 635 1.11 -7.40 13.22
N PHE A 636 1.02 -6.56 12.20
CA PHE A 636 -0.16 -6.44 11.36
C PHE A 636 -0.18 -7.58 10.33
N VAL A 637 -1.30 -8.30 10.26
CA VAL A 637 -1.48 -9.50 9.43
C VAL A 637 -2.61 -9.25 8.41
N PRO A 638 -2.30 -8.78 7.18
CA PRO A 638 -3.33 -8.39 6.22
C PRO A 638 -4.13 -9.54 5.62
N SER A 639 -3.62 -10.77 5.73
CA SER A 639 -4.34 -11.97 5.32
C SER A 639 -5.47 -12.35 6.30
N SER A 640 -5.42 -11.87 7.54
CA SER A 640 -6.53 -11.95 8.49
C SER A 640 -7.42 -10.72 8.35
N ILE A 641 -8.64 -10.88 7.82
CA ILE A 641 -9.56 -9.77 7.53
C ILE A 641 -10.77 -9.83 8.45
N VAL A 642 -11.13 -8.68 9.03
CA VAL A 642 -12.31 -8.51 9.88
C VAL A 642 -13.02 -7.21 9.51
N TYR A 643 -14.32 -7.27 9.27
CA TYR A 643 -15.15 -6.07 9.12
C TYR A 643 -15.60 -5.60 10.50
N HIS A 644 -15.44 -4.32 10.81
CA HIS A 644 -15.76 -3.76 12.12
C HIS A 644 -16.73 -2.58 11.98
N TYR A 645 -17.86 -2.67 12.68
CA TYR A 645 -19.01 -1.78 12.55
C TYR A 645 -18.94 -0.63 13.58
N GLU A 646 -17.81 0.09 13.58
CA GLU A 646 -17.45 1.06 14.63
C GLU A 646 -18.58 2.03 15.01
N GLY A 647 -18.81 2.17 16.31
CA GLY A 647 -19.75 3.15 16.86
C GLY A 647 -21.18 2.62 17.02
N MET A 648 -21.46 1.36 16.66
CA MET A 648 -22.74 0.71 16.96
C MET A 648 -22.98 0.60 18.47
N THR A 649 -21.95 0.46 19.31
CA THR A 649 -22.11 0.28 20.77
C THR A 649 -21.75 1.51 21.59
N SER A 650 -20.85 2.38 21.12
CA SER A 650 -20.28 3.50 21.91
C SER A 650 -20.52 4.93 21.37
N GLY A 651 -21.15 5.11 20.20
CA GLY A 651 -21.38 6.43 19.57
C GLY A 651 -20.14 7.07 18.92
N THR A 652 -20.30 8.24 18.27
CA THR A 652 -19.25 8.89 17.43
C THR A 652 -18.70 10.23 17.96
N ASP A 653 -19.31 10.85 18.96
CA ASP A 653 -18.91 12.14 19.52
C ASP A 653 -17.78 11.98 20.55
N VAL A 654 -16.65 12.69 20.39
CA VAL A 654 -15.52 12.68 21.35
C VAL A 654 -15.72 13.64 22.53
N THR A 655 -16.71 14.53 22.45
CA THR A 655 -17.00 15.54 23.49
C THR A 655 -18.08 15.07 24.48
N LYS A 656 -18.83 14.02 24.14
CA LYS A 656 -19.89 13.40 24.97
C LYS A 656 -19.81 11.88 24.89
N GLY A 657 -20.32 11.17 25.90
CA GLY A 657 -20.31 9.70 25.91
C GLY A 657 -18.93 9.10 26.21
N PHE A 658 -18.74 7.83 25.82
CA PHE A 658 -17.56 7.05 26.19
C PHE A 658 -16.27 7.49 25.46
N LYS A 659 -16.35 7.96 24.21
CA LYS A 659 -15.19 8.42 23.42
C LYS A 659 -14.39 9.57 24.06
N ARG A 660 -14.95 10.31 25.04
CA ARG A 660 -14.23 11.33 25.82
C ARG A 660 -12.97 10.80 26.51
N TYR A 661 -12.94 9.52 26.89
CA TYR A 661 -11.80 8.92 27.58
C TYR A 661 -10.57 8.83 26.67
N GLN A 662 -10.71 8.95 25.34
CA GLN A 662 -9.59 9.13 24.43
C GLN A 662 -8.75 10.37 24.79
N GLU A 663 -9.39 11.51 25.06
CA GLU A 663 -8.66 12.74 25.44
C GLU A 663 -8.12 12.67 26.88
N VAL A 664 -8.80 11.95 27.79
CA VAL A 664 -8.37 11.76 29.18
C VAL A 664 -7.13 10.85 29.27
N ASN A 665 -7.10 9.75 28.53
CA ASN A 665 -6.05 8.74 28.60
C ASN A 665 -4.86 9.05 27.68
N ARG A 666 -5.03 9.87 26.64
CA ARG A 666 -3.93 10.34 25.79
C ARG A 666 -2.72 10.89 26.57
N PRO A 667 -2.84 11.86 27.50
CA PRO A 667 -1.70 12.36 28.26
C PRO A 667 -1.09 11.30 29.19
N LYS A 668 -1.88 10.34 29.68
CA LYS A 668 -1.41 9.23 30.52
C LYS A 668 -0.50 8.29 29.72
N PHE A 669 -0.94 7.87 28.53
CA PHE A 669 -0.14 7.06 27.60
C PHE A 669 1.15 7.78 27.24
N LYS A 670 1.04 9.05 26.82
CA LYS A 670 2.21 9.88 26.47
C LYS A 670 3.25 9.93 27.58
N ARG A 671 2.82 10.19 28.82
CA ARG A 671 3.72 10.24 29.98
C ARG A 671 4.44 8.91 30.24
N ARG A 672 3.75 7.77 30.07
CA ARG A 672 4.32 6.44 30.31
C ARG A 672 5.35 6.05 29.24
N TRP A 673 5.07 6.37 27.98
CA TRP A 673 5.81 5.83 26.82
C TRP A 673 6.64 6.85 26.05
N VAL A 674 6.86 8.07 26.60
CA VAL A 674 7.60 9.14 25.91
C VAL A 674 8.94 8.70 25.34
N ASN A 675 9.70 7.88 26.08
CA ASN A 675 11.00 7.39 25.62
C ASN A 675 10.88 6.43 24.42
N ALA A 676 9.76 5.71 24.30
CA ALA A 676 9.55 4.74 23.24
C ALA A 676 9.17 5.41 21.90
N TYR A 677 8.45 6.54 21.92
CA TYR A 677 8.00 7.21 20.69
C TYR A 677 8.71 8.53 20.37
N ALA A 678 9.49 9.12 21.28
CA ALA A 678 10.06 10.47 21.08
C ALA A 678 10.94 10.62 19.83
N GLN A 679 11.51 9.53 19.33
CA GLN A 679 12.35 9.51 18.12
C GLN A 679 11.56 9.25 16.83
N HIS A 680 10.25 8.98 16.92
CA HIS A 680 9.41 8.73 15.75
C HIS A 680 9.21 10.00 14.91
N GLY A 681 8.80 9.83 13.66
CA GLY A 681 8.54 10.92 12.72
C GLY A 681 7.48 11.92 13.20
N ARG A 682 7.45 13.08 12.54
CA ARG A 682 6.43 14.11 12.75
C ARG A 682 5.12 13.69 12.09
N GLU A 683 4.02 14.11 12.69
CA GLU A 683 2.67 13.79 12.23
C GLU A 683 2.47 14.06 10.74
N ALA A 684 1.91 13.05 10.06
CA ALA A 684 1.60 13.05 8.63
C ALA A 684 2.78 13.28 7.68
N GLN A 685 4.02 13.29 8.17
CA GLN A 685 5.21 13.40 7.31
C GLN A 685 5.71 12.02 6.93
N LYS A 686 5.74 11.74 5.61
CA LYS A 686 6.20 10.47 5.02
C LYS A 686 5.64 9.22 5.73
N PRO A 687 4.32 9.12 5.90
CA PRO A 687 3.69 8.01 6.63
C PRO A 687 4.05 6.63 6.10
N ASP A 688 4.27 6.52 4.79
CA ASP A 688 4.65 5.26 4.14
C ASP A 688 6.06 4.78 4.51
N LEU A 689 6.93 5.66 5.02
CA LEU A 689 8.23 5.29 5.59
C LEU A 689 8.16 4.99 7.09
N GLU A 690 7.22 5.61 7.81
CA GLU A 690 7.06 5.44 9.26
C GLU A 690 6.29 4.16 9.63
N LYS A 691 5.53 3.58 8.72
CA LYS A 691 4.76 2.35 9.00
C LYS A 691 5.61 1.10 9.23
N ASP A 692 6.86 1.08 8.77
CA ASP A 692 7.75 -0.09 8.86
C ASP A 692 8.68 0.06 10.08
N ARG A 693 8.47 -0.74 11.13
CA ARG A 693 9.27 -0.72 12.36
C ARG A 693 10.31 -1.84 12.39
N GLY A 694 11.42 -1.60 13.10
CA GLY A 694 12.44 -2.62 13.38
C GLY A 694 13.35 -2.99 12.20
N ILE A 695 13.33 -2.18 11.13
CA ILE A 695 14.06 -2.44 9.89
C ILE A 695 15.45 -1.77 9.89
N ALA A 696 16.43 -2.40 9.24
CA ALA A 696 17.77 -1.86 9.04
C ALA A 696 17.87 -0.97 7.79
N GLY A 697 16.97 -1.18 6.82
CA GLY A 697 16.90 -0.47 5.56
C GLY A 697 15.86 -1.09 4.64
N ARG A 698 15.76 -0.61 3.40
CA ARG A 698 14.80 -1.02 2.38
C ARG A 698 15.51 -1.55 1.14
N VAL A 699 15.10 -2.74 0.71
CA VAL A 699 15.62 -3.40 -0.50
C VAL A 699 14.49 -3.62 -1.48
N LEU A 700 14.66 -3.18 -2.73
CA LEU A 700 13.76 -3.49 -3.83
C LEU A 700 14.30 -4.67 -4.64
N PHE A 701 13.57 -5.78 -4.63
CA PHE A 701 13.81 -6.89 -5.53
C PHE A 701 13.12 -6.63 -6.87
N ILE A 702 13.86 -6.84 -7.95
CA ILE A 702 13.36 -6.69 -9.33
C ILE A 702 13.66 -7.97 -10.11
N ASP A 703 12.62 -8.57 -10.69
CA ASP A 703 12.74 -9.68 -11.63
C ASP A 703 11.69 -9.52 -12.76
N TYR A 704 11.69 -10.41 -13.74
CA TYR A 704 10.73 -10.39 -14.85
C TYR A 704 9.31 -10.83 -14.46
N THR A 705 9.17 -11.65 -13.41
CA THR A 705 7.89 -12.20 -12.93
C THR A 705 7.95 -12.52 -11.44
N THR A 706 6.80 -12.57 -10.78
CA THR A 706 6.68 -13.08 -9.40
C THR A 706 7.16 -14.53 -9.30
N PRO A 707 8.06 -14.88 -8.35
CA PRO A 707 8.59 -16.24 -8.17
C PRO A 707 7.50 -17.28 -7.93
N ARG A 708 7.64 -18.45 -8.56
CA ARG A 708 6.77 -19.62 -8.40
C ARG A 708 7.59 -20.85 -8.00
N PRO A 709 7.82 -21.07 -6.69
CA PRO A 709 8.82 -22.02 -6.21
C PRO A 709 8.52 -23.48 -6.57
N ASP A 710 7.27 -23.80 -6.88
CA ASP A 710 6.81 -25.12 -7.33
C ASP A 710 6.94 -25.33 -8.85
N GLN A 711 7.39 -24.32 -9.62
CA GLN A 711 7.53 -24.39 -11.08
C GLN A 711 8.97 -24.49 -11.56
N ASP A 712 9.91 -23.82 -10.88
CA ASP A 712 11.32 -23.80 -11.28
C ASP A 712 12.27 -23.48 -10.12
N ALA A 713 13.51 -23.94 -10.23
CA ALA A 713 14.52 -23.81 -9.18
C ALA A 713 14.98 -22.36 -8.96
N GLY A 714 14.93 -21.50 -9.98
CA GLY A 714 15.29 -20.09 -9.87
C GLY A 714 14.28 -19.33 -8.99
N SER A 715 13.00 -19.63 -9.16
CA SER A 715 11.93 -19.12 -8.31
C SER A 715 12.09 -19.56 -6.85
N TYR A 716 12.46 -20.82 -6.60
CA TYR A 716 12.77 -21.29 -5.24
C TYR A 716 13.93 -20.50 -4.63
N ALA A 717 15.04 -20.37 -5.36
CA ALA A 717 16.21 -19.62 -4.91
C ALA A 717 15.87 -18.14 -4.60
N ALA A 718 15.09 -17.48 -5.46
CA ALA A 718 14.66 -16.10 -5.25
C ALA A 718 13.89 -15.92 -3.92
N ILE A 719 13.02 -16.87 -3.55
CA ILE A 719 12.32 -16.81 -2.26
C ILE A 719 13.28 -16.98 -1.09
N GLN A 720 14.25 -17.89 -1.20
CA GLN A 720 15.27 -18.05 -0.15
C GLN A 720 16.12 -16.78 -0.03
N GLU A 721 16.51 -16.14 -1.13
CA GLU A 721 17.25 -14.88 -1.14
C GLU A 721 16.46 -13.74 -0.48
N ILE A 722 15.16 -13.63 -0.75
CA ILE A 722 14.26 -12.70 -0.06
C ILE A 722 14.28 -12.95 1.45
N ARG A 723 14.13 -14.20 1.89
CA ARG A 723 14.16 -14.57 3.31
C ARG A 723 15.51 -14.27 3.95
N LEU A 724 16.61 -14.51 3.23
CA LEU A 724 17.96 -14.18 3.70
C LEU A 724 18.11 -12.68 3.92
N VAL A 725 17.68 -11.84 2.98
CA VAL A 725 17.70 -10.37 3.12
C VAL A 725 16.80 -9.90 4.27
N GLN A 726 15.62 -10.48 4.45
CA GLN A 726 14.77 -10.19 5.61
C GLN A 726 15.42 -10.59 6.94
N SER A 727 16.15 -11.72 6.99
CA SER A 727 16.88 -12.17 8.19
C SER A 727 18.05 -11.28 8.59
N LEU A 728 18.49 -10.42 7.68
CA LEU A 728 19.45 -9.34 7.92
C LEU A 728 18.78 -8.09 8.52
N GLY A 729 17.45 -8.06 8.60
CA GLY A 729 16.66 -6.96 9.13
C GLY A 729 16.16 -5.97 8.08
N TYR A 730 16.38 -6.24 6.79
CA TYR A 730 15.91 -5.36 5.71
C TYR A 730 14.43 -5.58 5.40
N LYS A 731 13.72 -4.50 5.10
CA LYS A 731 12.37 -4.56 4.54
C LYS A 731 12.47 -4.81 3.04
N VAL A 732 11.76 -5.83 2.58
CA VAL A 732 11.76 -6.21 1.16
C VAL A 732 10.50 -5.70 0.46
N THR A 733 10.70 -5.12 -0.71
CA THR A 733 9.66 -4.83 -1.70
C THR A 733 9.99 -5.61 -2.95
N PHE A 734 8.99 -6.11 -3.67
CA PHE A 734 9.21 -6.86 -4.89
C PHE A 734 8.36 -6.28 -6.02
N VAL A 735 8.96 -6.12 -7.19
CA VAL A 735 8.28 -5.71 -8.41
C VAL A 735 8.72 -6.59 -9.58
N ALA A 736 7.75 -7.02 -10.38
CA ALA A 736 7.98 -7.75 -11.62
C ALA A 736 7.80 -6.83 -12.84
N THR A 737 8.61 -7.00 -13.90
CA THR A 737 8.43 -6.22 -15.15
C THR A 737 7.06 -6.41 -15.79
N ASN A 738 6.44 -7.59 -15.62
CA ASN A 738 5.08 -7.84 -16.10
C ASN A 738 3.96 -7.24 -15.24
N MET A 739 4.28 -6.63 -14.08
CA MET A 739 3.35 -6.00 -13.12
C MET A 739 2.18 -6.90 -12.66
N ALA A 740 2.29 -8.22 -12.83
CA ALA A 740 1.18 -9.15 -12.66
C ALA A 740 1.02 -9.62 -11.21
N HIS A 741 -0.23 -9.70 -10.74
CA HIS A 741 -0.59 -10.36 -9.50
C HIS A 741 -0.87 -11.84 -9.77
N LEU A 742 0.08 -12.73 -9.45
CA LEU A 742 0.01 -14.16 -9.75
C LEU A 742 -0.73 -14.97 -8.67
N GLY A 743 -1.81 -14.43 -8.12
CA GLY A 743 -2.65 -15.14 -7.14
C GLY A 743 -1.87 -15.58 -5.90
N LYS A 744 -1.92 -16.89 -5.57
CA LYS A 744 -1.32 -17.46 -4.35
C LYS A 744 0.15 -17.06 -4.18
N TYR A 745 0.93 -17.00 -5.26
CA TYR A 745 2.36 -16.67 -5.17
C TYR A 745 2.60 -15.23 -4.71
N THR A 746 1.71 -14.30 -5.08
CA THR A 746 1.78 -12.91 -4.61
C THR A 746 1.34 -12.81 -3.16
N GLU A 747 0.24 -13.50 -2.81
CA GLU A 747 -0.30 -13.56 -1.45
C GLU A 747 0.67 -14.23 -0.46
N ASP A 748 1.38 -15.28 -0.87
CA ASP A 748 2.37 -15.98 -0.04
C ASP A 748 3.59 -15.09 0.27
N LEU A 749 4.06 -14.30 -0.69
CA LEU A 749 5.11 -13.31 -0.46
C LEU A 749 4.63 -12.16 0.44
N GLN A 750 3.41 -11.68 0.24
CA GLN A 750 2.76 -10.71 1.13
C GLN A 750 2.66 -11.21 2.58
N LYS A 751 2.27 -12.48 2.74
CA LYS A 751 2.23 -13.23 4.00
C LYS A 751 3.62 -13.35 4.65
N LEU A 752 4.68 -13.47 3.86
CA LEU A 752 6.09 -13.41 4.28
C LEU A 752 6.59 -11.98 4.61
N GLY A 753 5.74 -10.97 4.45
CA GLY A 753 6.07 -9.58 4.76
C GLY A 753 6.80 -8.84 3.63
N VAL A 754 6.65 -9.32 2.40
CA VAL A 754 7.14 -8.64 1.19
C VAL A 754 6.06 -7.71 0.63
N GLU A 755 6.37 -6.44 0.44
CA GLU A 755 5.47 -5.53 -0.28
C GLU A 755 5.50 -5.87 -1.78
N MET A 756 4.43 -6.46 -2.30
CA MET A 756 4.31 -6.85 -3.71
C MET A 756 3.69 -5.73 -4.54
N ILE A 757 4.38 -5.28 -5.60
CA ILE A 757 3.92 -4.19 -6.48
C ILE A 757 3.30 -4.75 -7.75
N TYR A 758 2.07 -4.33 -8.07
CA TYR A 758 1.30 -4.83 -9.21
C TYR A 758 0.29 -3.81 -9.76
N SER A 759 -0.23 -4.11 -10.95
CA SER A 759 -1.31 -3.38 -11.61
C SER A 759 -2.68 -3.69 -11.00
N PRO A 760 -3.64 -2.73 -10.94
CA PRO A 760 -3.65 -1.41 -11.59
C PRO A 760 -3.01 -0.27 -10.78
N PHE A 761 -2.46 -0.52 -9.59
CA PHE A 761 -1.92 0.54 -8.72
C PHE A 761 -0.63 1.15 -9.28
N TYR A 762 0.15 0.34 -9.98
CA TYR A 762 1.27 0.77 -10.82
C TYR A 762 1.17 0.04 -12.16
N MET A 763 1.19 0.79 -13.25
CA MET A 763 0.98 0.23 -14.59
C MET A 763 2.29 -0.26 -15.22
N THR A 764 3.41 0.37 -14.88
CA THR A 764 4.73 0.00 -15.39
C THR A 764 5.76 0.10 -14.27
N MET A 765 6.87 -0.63 -14.44
CA MET A 765 8.06 -0.52 -13.60
C MET A 765 8.54 0.94 -13.53
N GLN A 766 8.54 1.62 -14.68
CA GLN A 766 9.00 3.01 -14.79
C GLN A 766 8.15 3.97 -13.94
N ASP A 767 6.82 3.81 -13.95
CA ASP A 767 5.88 4.60 -13.13
C ASP A 767 6.18 4.40 -11.64
N PHE A 768 6.36 3.15 -11.21
CA PHE A 768 6.71 2.82 -9.84
C PHE A 768 8.06 3.42 -9.41
N LEU A 769 9.12 3.23 -10.20
CA LEU A 769 10.45 3.74 -9.89
C LEU A 769 10.47 5.27 -9.83
N ASN A 770 9.79 5.97 -10.76
CA ASN A 770 9.68 7.42 -10.73
C ASN A 770 9.07 7.96 -9.43
N GLN A 771 8.17 7.20 -8.80
CA GLN A 771 7.51 7.60 -7.57
C GLN A 771 8.29 7.20 -6.31
N ARG A 772 8.92 6.02 -6.31
CA ARG A 772 9.39 5.37 -5.07
C ARG A 772 10.85 4.92 -5.06
N ALA A 773 11.61 5.09 -6.15
CA ALA A 773 13.02 4.64 -6.19
C ALA A 773 13.87 5.23 -5.06
N ALA A 774 13.63 6.49 -4.68
CA ALA A 774 14.36 7.16 -3.61
C ALA A 774 14.07 6.64 -2.20
N GLU A 775 13.14 5.69 -2.02
CA GLU A 775 12.85 5.05 -0.75
C GLU A 775 13.82 3.91 -0.41
N PHE A 776 14.58 3.42 -1.40
CA PHE A 776 15.37 2.20 -1.28
C PHE A 776 16.84 2.49 -1.05
N ASP A 777 17.43 1.75 -0.10
CA ASP A 777 18.87 1.78 0.18
C ASP A 777 19.64 0.85 -0.77
N ALA A 778 18.96 -0.19 -1.27
CA ALA A 778 19.50 -1.08 -2.28
C ALA A 778 18.45 -1.67 -3.24
N PHE A 779 18.93 -2.06 -4.41
CA PHE A 779 18.21 -2.78 -5.44
C PHE A 779 18.85 -4.15 -5.62
N TYR A 780 18.06 -5.21 -5.49
CA TYR A 780 18.46 -6.57 -5.76
C TYR A 780 17.84 -7.00 -7.09
N ILE A 781 18.63 -7.02 -8.16
CA ILE A 781 18.13 -7.26 -9.51
C ILE A 781 18.55 -8.65 -9.96
N THR A 782 17.59 -9.42 -10.49
CA THR A 782 17.86 -10.74 -11.04
C THR A 782 17.82 -10.68 -12.56
N ARG A 783 18.81 -11.30 -13.24
CA ARG A 783 18.95 -11.44 -14.70
C ARG A 783 19.37 -10.17 -15.44
N TYR A 784 20.33 -10.32 -16.37
CA TYR A 784 20.96 -9.17 -17.03
C TYR A 784 19.99 -8.32 -17.85
N TYR A 785 19.01 -8.92 -18.55
CA TYR A 785 18.07 -8.16 -19.39
C TYR A 785 17.09 -7.31 -18.56
N VAL A 786 16.75 -7.75 -17.35
CA VAL A 786 15.95 -6.95 -16.40
C VAL A 786 16.79 -5.77 -15.91
N ALA A 787 18.05 -6.03 -15.50
CA ALA A 787 18.97 -4.98 -15.09
C ALA A 787 19.23 -3.95 -16.19
N LEU A 788 19.39 -4.39 -17.44
CA LEU A 788 19.60 -3.53 -18.60
C LEU A 788 18.44 -2.52 -18.78
N GLU A 789 17.20 -2.93 -18.50
CA GLU A 789 16.01 -2.08 -18.62
C GLU A 789 15.96 -0.99 -17.54
N VAL A 790 16.34 -1.31 -16.30
CA VAL A 790 16.08 -0.43 -15.15
C VAL A 790 17.29 0.33 -14.61
N LEU A 791 18.52 -0.12 -14.88
CA LEU A 791 19.73 0.43 -14.25
C LEU A 791 19.92 1.93 -14.47
N SER A 792 19.73 2.41 -15.70
CA SER A 792 19.88 3.83 -16.02
C SER A 792 18.91 4.71 -15.23
N GLN A 793 17.67 4.24 -15.06
CA GLN A 793 16.64 4.92 -14.29
C GLN A 793 16.95 4.89 -12.79
N ILE A 794 17.39 3.74 -12.26
CA ILE A 794 17.79 3.59 -10.85
C ILE A 794 18.93 4.56 -10.52
N ARG A 795 19.98 4.62 -11.35
CA ARG A 795 21.12 5.53 -11.14
C ARG A 795 20.71 7.00 -11.20
N ALA A 796 19.70 7.34 -11.99
CA ALA A 796 19.18 8.71 -12.06
C ALA A 796 18.31 9.09 -10.85
N LEU A 797 17.48 8.17 -10.35
CA LEU A 797 16.48 8.44 -9.32
C LEU A 797 16.96 8.16 -7.89
N ALA A 798 17.90 7.24 -7.72
CA ALA A 798 18.46 6.80 -6.44
C ALA A 798 19.98 6.61 -6.56
N PRO A 799 20.75 7.70 -6.77
CA PRO A 799 22.18 7.62 -7.07
C PRO A 799 23.03 7.00 -5.94
N ASP A 800 22.58 7.13 -4.69
CA ASP A 800 23.30 6.61 -3.52
C ASP A 800 22.96 5.14 -3.20
N ALA A 801 21.91 4.60 -3.82
CA ALA A 801 21.45 3.24 -3.54
C ALA A 801 22.38 2.19 -4.17
N LYS A 802 22.65 1.12 -3.43
CA LYS A 802 23.49 0.01 -3.89
C LYS A 802 22.72 -0.90 -4.83
N VAL A 803 23.40 -1.47 -5.81
CA VAL A 803 22.81 -2.46 -6.72
C VAL A 803 23.56 -3.77 -6.57
N LEU A 804 22.86 -4.76 -6.03
CA LEU A 804 23.28 -6.15 -5.99
C LEU A 804 22.63 -6.86 -7.18
N PHE A 805 23.44 -7.50 -8.00
CA PHE A 805 22.99 -8.13 -9.23
C PHE A 805 23.19 -9.64 -9.16
N ASN A 806 22.11 -10.40 -9.05
CA ASN A 806 22.13 -11.84 -9.21
C ASN A 806 21.95 -12.18 -10.69
N ASN A 807 23.02 -12.65 -11.32
CA ASN A 807 22.96 -12.96 -12.74
C ASN A 807 22.15 -14.23 -13.05
N ALA A 808 21.85 -15.05 -12.03
CA ALA A 808 21.29 -16.39 -12.11
C ALA A 808 22.18 -17.39 -12.89
N ASP A 809 22.47 -17.10 -14.16
CA ASP A 809 23.44 -17.79 -15.00
C ASP A 809 24.05 -16.82 -16.05
N LEU A 810 25.28 -17.08 -16.48
CA LEU A 810 25.88 -16.34 -17.60
C LEU A 810 25.16 -16.70 -18.91
N HIS A 811 24.26 -15.82 -19.36
CA HIS A 811 23.41 -16.07 -20.52
C HIS A 811 24.23 -16.25 -21.79
N PHE A 812 25.25 -15.41 -22.01
CA PHE A 812 26.12 -15.56 -23.18
C PHE A 812 26.87 -16.89 -23.16
N LEU A 813 27.29 -17.38 -21.98
CA LEU A 813 28.04 -18.63 -21.88
C LEU A 813 27.14 -19.83 -22.21
N ARG A 814 25.88 -19.79 -21.76
CA ARG A 814 24.85 -20.77 -22.12
C ARG A 814 24.60 -20.78 -23.63
N GLU A 815 24.46 -19.60 -24.23
CA GLU A 815 24.22 -19.44 -25.68
C GLU A 815 25.42 -19.93 -26.51
N ILE A 816 26.66 -19.60 -26.13
CA ILE A 816 27.88 -20.10 -26.78
C ILE A 816 27.95 -21.62 -26.75
N ARG A 817 27.68 -22.24 -25.58
CA ARG A 817 27.68 -23.71 -25.44
C ARG A 817 26.64 -24.36 -26.34
N ALA A 818 25.42 -23.81 -26.36
CA ALA A 818 24.33 -24.30 -27.20
C ALA A 818 24.61 -24.12 -28.71
N ALA A 819 25.22 -23.00 -29.10
CA ALA A 819 25.58 -22.74 -30.49
C ALA A 819 26.73 -23.65 -30.96
N SER A 820 27.72 -23.88 -30.11
CA SER A 820 28.87 -24.75 -30.40
C SER A 820 28.47 -26.21 -30.57
N ALA A 821 27.51 -26.69 -29.78
CA ALA A 821 26.97 -28.05 -29.91
C ALA A 821 26.23 -28.27 -31.25
N ASN A 822 25.62 -27.23 -31.80
CA ASN A 822 24.80 -27.29 -33.02
C ASN A 822 25.50 -26.78 -34.28
N GLY A 823 26.73 -26.26 -34.17
CA GLY A 823 27.47 -25.66 -35.29
C GLY A 823 26.82 -24.39 -35.87
N ASP A 824 26.01 -23.67 -35.10
CA ASP A 824 25.22 -22.52 -35.57
C ASP A 824 25.99 -21.20 -35.42
N GLN A 825 26.57 -20.73 -36.52
CA GLN A 825 27.39 -19.52 -36.56
C GLN A 825 26.61 -18.23 -36.28
N LYS A 826 25.29 -18.20 -36.54
CA LYS A 826 24.46 -17.03 -36.27
C LYS A 826 24.22 -16.88 -34.76
N ARG A 827 23.88 -17.99 -34.09
CA ARG A 827 23.71 -18.00 -32.63
C ARG A 827 24.99 -17.65 -31.87
N LEU A 828 26.16 -17.94 -32.45
CA LEU A 828 27.44 -17.49 -31.87
C LEU A 828 27.60 -15.97 -31.91
N GLU A 829 27.07 -15.29 -32.93
CA GLU A 829 27.10 -13.83 -32.99
C GLU A 829 26.09 -13.21 -32.03
N ASP A 830 24.87 -13.75 -31.95
CA ASP A 830 23.85 -13.33 -30.97
C ASP A 830 24.41 -13.43 -29.54
N ALA A 831 25.13 -14.53 -29.23
CA ALA A 831 25.77 -14.71 -27.92
C ALA A 831 26.88 -13.68 -27.64
N ARG A 832 27.58 -13.17 -28.65
CA ARG A 832 28.56 -12.07 -28.46
C ARG A 832 27.87 -10.76 -28.08
N GLN A 833 26.72 -10.48 -28.69
CA GLN A 833 25.92 -9.31 -28.33
C GLN A 833 25.37 -9.44 -26.90
N THR A 834 24.85 -10.61 -26.54
CA THR A 834 24.43 -10.93 -25.15
C THR A 834 25.58 -10.67 -24.17
N ARG A 835 26.79 -11.13 -24.50
CA ARG A 835 27.99 -10.90 -23.67
C ARG A 835 28.28 -9.43 -23.46
N GLU A 836 28.24 -8.61 -24.51
CA GLU A 836 28.50 -7.17 -24.39
C GLU A 836 27.47 -6.48 -23.49
N GLN A 837 26.19 -6.82 -23.64
CA GLN A 837 25.12 -6.28 -22.79
C GLN A 837 25.29 -6.73 -21.33
N GLU A 838 25.48 -8.03 -21.10
CA GLU A 838 25.63 -8.64 -19.78
C GLU A 838 26.87 -8.10 -19.04
N MET A 839 28.01 -7.96 -19.73
CA MET A 839 29.20 -7.34 -19.15
C MET A 839 29.03 -5.84 -18.90
N SER A 840 28.23 -5.13 -19.71
CA SER A 840 27.93 -3.71 -19.44
C SER A 840 27.12 -3.52 -18.16
N VAL A 841 26.21 -4.45 -17.85
CA VAL A 841 25.45 -4.48 -16.59
C VAL A 841 26.42 -4.73 -15.43
N ILE A 842 27.24 -5.77 -15.52
CA ILE A 842 28.24 -6.13 -14.51
C ILE A 842 29.17 -4.96 -14.17
N ALA A 843 29.53 -4.14 -15.14
CA ALA A 843 30.40 -2.98 -14.92
C ALA A 843 29.74 -1.81 -14.18
N GLN A 844 28.40 -1.79 -14.05
CA GLN A 844 27.63 -0.67 -13.49
C GLN A 844 27.00 -0.96 -12.12
N VAL A 845 27.13 -2.19 -11.62
CA VAL A 845 26.56 -2.65 -10.36
C VAL A 845 27.60 -2.68 -9.24
N ASP A 846 27.16 -2.65 -8.00
CA ASP A 846 28.04 -2.58 -6.84
C ASP A 846 28.60 -3.97 -6.47
N VAL A 847 27.78 -5.01 -6.60
CA VAL A 847 28.14 -6.41 -6.33
C VAL A 847 27.45 -7.32 -7.33
N VAL A 848 28.18 -8.31 -7.85
CA VAL A 848 27.65 -9.39 -8.70
C VAL A 848 27.58 -10.67 -7.89
N LEU A 849 26.43 -11.33 -7.93
CA LEU A 849 26.17 -12.62 -7.32
C LEU A 849 26.02 -13.68 -8.42
N SER A 850 26.79 -14.75 -8.30
CA SER A 850 26.72 -15.93 -9.19
C SER A 850 26.90 -17.21 -8.37
N TYR A 851 26.24 -18.30 -8.78
CA TYR A 851 26.21 -19.54 -8.01
C TYR A 851 27.44 -20.44 -8.19
N ASN A 852 28.24 -20.26 -9.24
CA ASN A 852 29.32 -21.19 -9.60
C ASN A 852 30.67 -20.46 -9.79
N GLU A 853 31.72 -21.03 -9.20
CA GLU A 853 33.12 -20.56 -9.33
C GLU A 853 33.59 -20.48 -10.78
N SER A 854 33.07 -21.36 -11.66
CA SER A 854 33.39 -21.32 -13.09
C SER A 854 32.88 -20.03 -13.74
N GLU A 855 31.72 -19.52 -13.32
CA GLU A 855 31.21 -18.23 -13.80
C GLU A 855 31.95 -17.06 -13.16
N HIS A 856 32.38 -17.19 -11.89
CA HIS A 856 33.20 -16.16 -11.23
C HIS A 856 34.49 -15.91 -12.02
N ALA A 857 35.22 -16.97 -12.36
CA ALA A 857 36.44 -16.87 -13.15
C ALA A 857 36.20 -16.20 -14.52
N VAL A 858 35.06 -16.48 -15.15
CA VAL A 858 34.69 -15.86 -16.42
C VAL A 858 34.39 -14.37 -16.24
N ILE A 859 33.59 -14.00 -15.24
CA ILE A 859 33.25 -12.61 -14.94
C ILE A 859 34.51 -11.81 -14.56
N GLU A 860 35.38 -12.37 -13.73
CA GLU A 860 36.65 -11.75 -13.34
C GLU A 860 37.57 -11.54 -14.54
N ALA A 861 37.68 -12.53 -15.44
CA ALA A 861 38.48 -12.41 -16.64
C ALA A 861 37.97 -11.31 -17.57
N TYR A 862 36.66 -11.24 -17.82
CA TYR A 862 36.07 -10.22 -18.71
C TYR A 862 35.96 -8.82 -18.08
N SER A 863 35.90 -8.74 -16.75
CA SER A 863 35.87 -7.46 -16.02
C SER A 863 37.26 -6.95 -15.63
N GLU A 864 38.33 -7.69 -15.95
CA GLU A 864 39.71 -7.41 -15.52
C GLU A 864 39.83 -7.29 -13.99
N GLY A 865 39.05 -8.07 -13.25
CA GLY A 865 38.99 -8.05 -11.79
C GLY A 865 38.35 -6.79 -11.18
N LYS A 866 37.70 -5.94 -11.98
CA LYS A 866 37.03 -4.73 -11.47
C LYS A 866 35.67 -5.03 -10.83
N ALA A 867 34.98 -6.08 -11.29
CA ALA A 867 33.71 -6.47 -10.73
C ALA A 867 33.91 -7.16 -9.37
N LYS A 868 33.14 -6.76 -8.36
CA LYS A 868 33.08 -7.46 -7.08
C LYS A 868 32.15 -8.66 -7.21
N VAL A 869 32.71 -9.85 -7.39
CA VAL A 869 31.94 -11.10 -7.55
C VAL A 869 31.91 -11.86 -6.23
N LEU A 870 30.72 -12.25 -5.79
CA LEU A 870 30.53 -13.12 -4.63
C LEU A 870 29.65 -14.33 -5.00
N ARG A 871 29.78 -15.39 -4.21
CA ARG A 871 28.93 -16.58 -4.34
C ARG A 871 27.50 -16.23 -3.91
N ALA A 872 26.55 -16.37 -4.84
CA ALA A 872 25.13 -16.30 -4.53
C ALA A 872 24.77 -17.46 -3.57
N PRO A 873 24.11 -17.18 -2.43
CA PRO A 873 23.73 -18.23 -1.50
C PRO A 873 22.64 -19.12 -2.10
N TRP A 874 22.84 -20.43 -2.05
CA TRP A 874 21.80 -21.42 -2.32
C TRP A 874 21.41 -22.08 -1.01
N VAL A 875 20.15 -21.92 -0.59
CA VAL A 875 19.65 -22.49 0.66
C VAL A 875 18.81 -23.73 0.34
N VAL A 876 19.00 -24.79 1.12
CA VAL A 876 18.14 -25.98 1.10
C VAL A 876 17.57 -26.19 2.49
N GLU A 877 16.27 -26.43 2.55
CA GLU A 877 15.57 -26.73 3.79
C GLU A 877 15.96 -28.15 4.26
N MET A 878 16.51 -28.24 5.46
CA MET A 878 16.92 -29.51 6.05
C MET A 878 15.73 -30.15 6.79
N PRO A 879 15.41 -31.43 6.55
CA PRO A 879 14.37 -32.11 7.31
C PRO A 879 14.72 -32.15 8.81
N ALA A 880 13.74 -31.84 9.65
CA ALA A 880 13.89 -31.79 11.12
C ALA A 880 14.26 -33.14 11.73
N GLN A 881 13.82 -34.25 11.12
CA GLN A 881 14.19 -35.60 11.51
C GLN A 881 15.16 -36.21 10.51
N GLU A 882 16.14 -36.97 11.02
CA GLU A 882 17.01 -37.78 10.18
C GLU A 882 16.23 -39.02 9.73
N PRO A 883 16.01 -39.19 8.42
CA PRO A 883 15.25 -40.34 7.97
C PRO A 883 16.11 -41.60 8.07
N GLN A 884 15.50 -42.65 8.61
CA GLN A 884 16.17 -43.91 8.91
C GLN A 884 16.30 -44.78 7.65
N LEU A 885 17.32 -45.66 7.63
CA LEU A 885 17.46 -46.68 6.58
C LEU A 885 16.30 -47.69 6.57
N ALA A 886 15.69 -47.94 7.73
CA ALA A 886 14.60 -48.88 7.88
C ALA A 886 13.38 -48.44 7.05
N GLY A 887 12.84 -49.36 6.25
CA GLY A 887 11.67 -49.11 5.39
C GLY A 887 11.99 -48.53 4.01
N ARG A 888 13.27 -48.30 3.69
CA ARG A 888 13.71 -47.80 2.38
C ARG A 888 14.00 -48.94 1.40
N SER A 889 13.57 -48.78 0.14
CA SER A 889 13.83 -49.75 -0.94
C SER A 889 13.87 -49.09 -2.33
N GLY A 890 14.53 -49.73 -3.28
CA GLY A 890 14.50 -49.28 -4.68
C GLY A 890 15.31 -48.03 -4.97
N LEU A 891 15.16 -47.54 -6.19
CA LEU A 891 15.79 -46.35 -6.75
C LEU A 891 14.76 -45.26 -6.98
N SER A 892 15.18 -44.01 -6.88
CA SER A 892 14.34 -42.86 -7.24
C SER A 892 15.03 -41.92 -8.22
N PHE A 893 14.23 -41.37 -9.13
CA PHE A 893 14.57 -40.19 -9.93
C PHE A 893 13.46 -39.13 -9.76
N LEU A 894 13.85 -37.86 -9.60
CA LEU A 894 12.94 -36.72 -9.61
C LEU A 894 13.34 -35.73 -10.72
N GLY A 895 12.38 -35.19 -11.47
CA GLY A 895 12.64 -34.06 -12.36
C GLY A 895 11.45 -33.63 -13.22
N SER A 896 11.34 -32.34 -13.52
CA SER A 896 10.32 -31.89 -14.49
C SER A 896 10.71 -32.28 -15.91
N PHE A 897 9.78 -32.94 -16.62
CA PHE A 897 9.99 -33.40 -18.00
C PHE A 897 9.79 -32.31 -19.05
N ARG A 898 9.56 -31.05 -18.62
CA ARG A 898 9.75 -29.88 -19.49
C ARG A 898 11.23 -29.60 -19.77
N HIS A 899 12.13 -30.03 -18.88
CA HIS A 899 13.56 -29.91 -19.07
C HIS A 899 14.10 -31.15 -19.78
N HIS A 900 14.47 -30.99 -21.06
CA HIS A 900 14.99 -32.06 -21.92
C HIS A 900 16.02 -32.98 -21.26
N PRO A 901 17.02 -32.49 -20.49
CA PRO A 901 18.03 -33.37 -19.88
C PRO A 901 17.48 -34.43 -18.92
N ASN A 902 16.30 -34.19 -18.32
CA ASN A 902 15.67 -35.17 -17.43
C ASN A 902 15.13 -36.37 -18.22
N ALA A 903 14.42 -36.12 -19.32
CA ALA A 903 13.88 -37.18 -20.17
C ALA A 903 15.02 -37.99 -20.81
N GLU A 904 16.00 -37.30 -21.39
CA GLU A 904 17.21 -37.90 -21.97
C GLU A 904 17.95 -38.80 -20.97
N GLY A 905 18.16 -38.31 -19.74
CA GLY A 905 18.85 -39.07 -18.70
C GLY A 905 18.09 -40.31 -18.24
N VAL A 906 16.77 -40.22 -18.04
CA VAL A 906 15.94 -41.37 -17.64
C VAL A 906 15.91 -42.42 -18.75
N LEU A 907 15.71 -42.03 -20.01
CA LEU A 907 15.70 -42.95 -21.13
C LEU A 907 17.03 -43.69 -21.26
N TRP A 908 18.15 -42.97 -21.20
CA TRP A 908 19.47 -43.58 -21.21
C TRP A 908 19.66 -44.58 -20.05
N PHE A 909 19.28 -44.18 -18.83
CA PHE A 909 19.44 -45.03 -17.65
C PHE A 909 18.59 -46.30 -17.72
N VAL A 910 17.34 -46.19 -18.19
CA VAL A 910 16.43 -47.34 -18.36
C VAL A 910 16.89 -48.27 -19.49
N HIS A 911 17.53 -47.76 -20.54
CA HIS A 911 18.02 -48.60 -21.64
C HIS A 911 19.39 -49.23 -21.37
N GLU A 912 20.31 -48.51 -20.76
CA GLU A 912 21.72 -48.93 -20.65
C GLU A 912 22.07 -49.55 -19.28
N VAL A 913 21.38 -49.15 -18.20
CA VAL A 913 21.72 -49.52 -16.82
C VAL A 913 20.71 -50.50 -16.23
N MET A 914 19.41 -50.17 -16.26
CA MET A 914 18.35 -50.96 -15.62
C MET A 914 18.31 -52.44 -16.04
N PRO A 915 18.43 -52.83 -17.33
CA PRO A 915 18.31 -54.24 -17.72
C PRO A 915 19.40 -55.12 -17.08
N ARG A 916 20.58 -54.54 -16.83
CA ARG A 916 21.71 -55.22 -16.19
C ARG A 916 21.54 -55.26 -14.67
N LEU A 917 20.97 -54.22 -14.06
CA LEU A 917 20.61 -54.23 -12.64
C LEU A 917 19.55 -55.29 -12.35
N THR A 918 18.45 -55.33 -13.11
CA THR A 918 17.36 -56.30 -12.93
C THR A 918 17.84 -57.74 -13.08
N ALA A 919 18.83 -58.00 -13.94
CA ALA A 919 19.43 -59.33 -14.06
C ALA A 919 20.18 -59.78 -12.77
N SER A 920 20.70 -58.83 -11.98
CA SER A 920 21.44 -59.09 -10.73
C SER A 920 20.60 -58.91 -9.46
N GLN A 921 19.56 -58.07 -9.51
CA GLN A 921 18.69 -57.68 -8.40
C GLN A 921 17.23 -57.60 -8.92
N PRO A 922 16.50 -58.73 -8.98
CA PRO A 922 15.20 -58.80 -9.65
C PRO A 922 14.10 -57.94 -9.01
N ASP A 923 14.18 -57.70 -7.70
CA ASP A 923 13.19 -56.93 -6.94
C ASP A 923 13.48 -55.41 -6.94
N LEU A 924 14.50 -54.96 -7.69
CA LEU A 924 14.91 -53.56 -7.71
C LEU A 924 14.03 -52.74 -8.67
N VAL A 925 13.27 -51.81 -8.11
CA VAL A 925 12.38 -50.91 -8.86
C VAL A 925 12.96 -49.50 -8.91
N LEU A 926 12.92 -48.86 -10.07
CA LEU A 926 13.15 -47.42 -10.25
C LEU A 926 11.81 -46.68 -10.30
N SER A 927 11.53 -45.87 -9.28
CA SER A 927 10.39 -44.94 -9.30
C SER A 927 10.79 -43.59 -9.91
N VAL A 928 10.03 -43.14 -10.90
CA VAL A 928 10.28 -41.93 -11.68
C VAL A 928 9.22 -40.88 -11.36
N TYR A 929 9.64 -39.83 -10.67
CA TYR A 929 8.79 -38.73 -10.23
C TYR A 929 9.04 -37.48 -11.08
N GLY A 930 7.98 -36.71 -11.35
CA GLY A 930 8.10 -35.47 -12.09
C GLY A 930 6.81 -34.92 -12.68
N SER A 931 6.72 -33.60 -12.74
CA SER A 931 5.65 -32.92 -13.46
C SER A 931 5.82 -33.05 -14.97
N ARG A 932 4.69 -33.03 -15.71
CA ARG A 932 4.64 -32.98 -17.18
C ARG A 932 5.34 -34.15 -17.87
N MET A 933 5.32 -35.33 -17.24
CA MET A 933 5.86 -36.57 -17.80
C MET A 933 5.31 -36.85 -19.21
N THR A 934 6.20 -37.09 -20.16
CA THR A 934 5.86 -37.38 -21.56
C THR A 934 5.30 -38.79 -21.69
N ASP A 935 4.53 -39.05 -22.74
CA ASP A 935 3.97 -40.39 -22.97
C ASP A 935 5.07 -41.44 -23.25
N GLU A 936 6.21 -41.00 -23.78
CA GLU A 936 7.42 -41.82 -23.93
C GLU A 936 7.95 -42.31 -22.57
N ILE A 937 8.01 -41.45 -21.55
CA ILE A 937 8.47 -41.84 -20.22
C ILE A 937 7.43 -42.72 -19.52
N LYS A 938 6.14 -42.43 -19.67
CA LYS A 938 5.07 -43.29 -19.14
C LYS A 938 5.11 -44.69 -19.76
N ALA A 939 5.46 -44.79 -21.04
CA ALA A 939 5.58 -46.07 -21.74
C ALA A 939 6.74 -46.96 -21.23
N LEU A 940 7.61 -46.44 -20.36
CA LEU A 940 8.66 -47.22 -19.69
C LEU A 940 8.14 -48.09 -18.54
N GLU A 941 6.84 -47.99 -18.19
CA GLU A 941 6.21 -48.80 -17.14
C GLU A 941 6.49 -50.30 -17.32
N SER A 942 7.07 -50.91 -16.29
CA SER A 942 7.43 -52.33 -16.24
C SER A 942 7.60 -52.81 -14.81
N ASP A 943 7.82 -54.10 -14.59
CA ASP A 943 8.09 -54.66 -13.25
C ASP A 943 9.32 -54.03 -12.55
N SER A 944 10.22 -53.38 -13.30
CA SER A 944 11.44 -52.75 -12.77
C SER A 944 11.44 -51.21 -12.85
N VAL A 945 10.43 -50.59 -13.46
CA VAL A 945 10.33 -49.14 -13.64
C VAL A 945 8.90 -48.68 -13.40
N ASP A 946 8.71 -47.80 -12.42
CA ASP A 946 7.43 -47.23 -12.01
C ASP A 946 7.37 -45.72 -12.31
N PRO A 947 6.67 -45.29 -13.38
CA PRO A 947 6.48 -43.88 -13.72
C PRO A 947 5.43 -43.19 -12.82
N ALA A 948 5.69 -43.10 -11.52
CA ALA A 948 4.78 -42.57 -10.51
C ALA A 948 4.21 -41.17 -10.80
N GLY A 949 4.96 -40.33 -11.51
CA GLY A 949 4.47 -39.03 -11.98
C GLY A 949 4.59 -37.91 -10.95
N PHE A 950 3.60 -37.01 -10.88
CA PHE A 950 3.66 -35.82 -10.03
C PHE A 950 3.34 -36.15 -8.57
N VAL A 951 4.17 -35.66 -7.64
CA VAL A 951 3.96 -35.73 -6.18
C VAL A 951 3.72 -34.34 -5.60
N GLN A 952 2.91 -34.26 -4.55
CA GLN A 952 2.65 -33.01 -3.84
C GLN A 952 3.76 -32.69 -2.83
N ASP A 953 4.27 -33.70 -2.13
CA ASP A 953 5.45 -33.58 -1.27
C ASP A 953 6.64 -34.27 -1.94
N VAL A 954 7.75 -33.55 -2.06
CA VAL A 954 8.99 -34.13 -2.58
C VAL A 954 9.53 -35.25 -1.67
N ALA A 955 9.13 -35.28 -0.39
CA ALA A 955 9.40 -36.39 0.53
C ALA A 955 9.01 -37.73 -0.06
N ASP A 956 7.88 -37.81 -0.76
CA ASP A 956 7.38 -39.04 -1.39
C ASP A 956 8.35 -39.58 -2.45
N ALA A 957 9.13 -38.69 -3.07
CA ALA A 957 10.14 -39.06 -4.07
C ALA A 957 11.49 -39.47 -3.46
N TYR A 958 11.73 -39.22 -2.18
CA TYR A 958 13.05 -39.43 -1.55
C TYR A 958 12.99 -40.41 -0.39
N ASP A 959 12.09 -40.18 0.56
CA ASP A 959 12.10 -40.83 1.85
C ASP A 959 11.84 -42.36 1.79
N PRO A 960 11.02 -42.89 0.86
CA PRO A 960 10.83 -44.33 0.70
C PRO A 960 11.99 -45.07 0.02
N HIS A 961 12.98 -44.36 -0.55
CA HIS A 961 13.95 -44.96 -1.46
C HIS A 961 15.35 -45.11 -0.85
N ARG A 962 16.10 -46.14 -1.29
CA ARG A 962 17.48 -46.35 -0.83
C ARG A 962 18.49 -45.51 -1.57
N VAL A 963 18.32 -45.34 -2.89
CA VAL A 963 19.29 -44.65 -3.74
C VAL A 963 18.58 -43.66 -4.64
N PHE A 964 19.08 -42.43 -4.68
CA PHE A 964 18.66 -41.43 -5.65
C PHE A 964 19.61 -41.43 -6.84
N VAL A 965 19.07 -41.48 -8.06
CA VAL A 965 19.86 -41.45 -9.30
C VAL A 965 19.63 -40.17 -10.09
N ALA A 966 20.70 -39.56 -10.59
CA ALA A 966 20.63 -38.41 -11.49
C ALA A 966 21.53 -38.59 -12.73
N PRO A 967 21.08 -39.38 -13.72
CA PRO A 967 21.85 -39.74 -14.91
C PRO A 967 21.82 -38.67 -16.00
N LEU A 968 22.12 -37.41 -15.65
CA LEU A 968 22.02 -36.30 -16.61
C LEU A 968 23.16 -36.34 -17.63
N LEU A 969 22.85 -36.37 -18.93
CA LEU A 969 23.85 -36.37 -20.01
C LEU A 969 24.22 -34.95 -20.47
N SER A 970 23.33 -34.00 -20.23
CA SER A 970 23.46 -32.60 -20.66
C SER A 970 22.93 -31.64 -19.58
N GLY A 971 23.30 -30.36 -19.65
CA GLY A 971 22.88 -29.32 -18.71
C GLY A 971 24.05 -28.55 -18.09
N ALA A 972 23.74 -27.50 -17.31
CA ALA A 972 24.71 -26.66 -16.60
C ALA A 972 24.10 -26.13 -15.28
N GLY A 973 24.94 -25.66 -14.36
CA GLY A 973 24.52 -25.05 -13.09
C GLY A 973 24.16 -26.05 -11.99
N ILE A 974 23.83 -25.54 -10.80
CA ILE A 974 23.48 -26.34 -9.61
C ILE A 974 22.16 -27.08 -9.82
N LYS A 975 22.08 -28.34 -9.37
CA LYS A 975 20.87 -29.17 -9.47
C LYS A 975 20.16 -29.25 -8.11
N GLY A 976 19.11 -28.46 -7.93
CA GLY A 976 18.33 -28.41 -6.69
C GLY A 976 17.88 -29.80 -6.20
N LYS A 977 17.41 -30.66 -7.12
CA LYS A 977 17.00 -32.05 -6.80
C LYS A 977 18.10 -32.93 -6.19
N VAL A 978 19.37 -32.67 -6.52
CA VAL A 978 20.51 -33.39 -5.94
C VAL A 978 20.77 -32.87 -4.54
N LEU A 979 20.72 -31.55 -4.36
CA LEU A 979 20.89 -30.94 -3.05
C LEU A 979 19.77 -31.37 -2.07
N GLU A 980 18.52 -31.42 -2.53
CA GLU A 980 17.38 -31.89 -1.73
C GLU A 980 17.53 -33.36 -1.33
N ALA A 981 17.98 -34.22 -2.26
CA ALA A 981 18.27 -35.62 -1.98
C ALA A 981 19.36 -35.77 -0.90
N LEU A 982 20.46 -35.03 -1.03
CA LEU A 982 21.56 -35.04 -0.05
C LEU A 982 21.11 -34.47 1.32
N ALA A 983 20.28 -33.43 1.33
CA ALA A 983 19.74 -32.84 2.56
C ALA A 983 18.84 -33.81 3.32
N ARG A 984 18.11 -34.66 2.58
CA ARG A 984 17.31 -35.78 3.11
C ARG A 984 18.16 -37.01 3.43
N GLY A 985 19.47 -36.99 3.17
CA GLY A 985 20.36 -38.10 3.48
C GLY A 985 20.05 -39.37 2.71
N ILE A 986 19.50 -39.27 1.49
CA ILE A 986 19.46 -40.41 0.57
C ILE A 986 20.78 -40.44 -0.23
N PRO A 987 21.57 -41.52 -0.16
CA PRO A 987 22.77 -41.68 -0.97
C PRO A 987 22.47 -41.55 -2.46
N CYS A 988 23.34 -40.80 -3.14
CA CYS A 988 23.13 -40.40 -4.53
C CYS A 988 24.16 -41.08 -5.45
N VAL A 989 23.70 -41.52 -6.63
CA VAL A 989 24.56 -41.87 -7.76
C VAL A 989 24.28 -40.87 -8.88
N LEU A 990 25.32 -40.15 -9.31
CA LEU A 990 25.24 -38.95 -10.14
C LEU A 990 26.10 -39.11 -11.38
N SER A 991 25.66 -38.56 -12.51
CA SER A 991 26.58 -38.30 -13.63
C SER A 991 27.53 -37.15 -13.28
N PRO A 992 28.68 -36.99 -13.99
CA PRO A 992 29.54 -35.82 -13.82
C PRO A 992 28.80 -34.49 -14.00
N VAL A 993 27.83 -34.46 -14.92
CA VAL A 993 26.99 -33.27 -15.19
C VAL A 993 26.04 -32.98 -14.03
N ALA A 994 25.51 -34.01 -13.37
CA ALA A 994 24.63 -33.83 -12.21
C ALA A 994 25.38 -33.41 -10.95
N ALA A 995 26.65 -33.79 -10.81
CA ALA A 995 27.51 -33.40 -9.69
C ALA A 995 28.16 -32.01 -9.85
N GLU A 996 28.10 -31.42 -11.06
CA GLU A 996 28.70 -30.12 -11.38
C GLU A 996 28.17 -29.00 -10.47
N GLY A 997 29.09 -28.15 -9.97
CA GLY A 997 28.74 -26.95 -9.18
C GLY A 997 28.32 -27.21 -7.73
N VAL A 998 28.30 -28.47 -7.28
CA VAL A 998 27.97 -28.82 -5.87
C VAL A 998 29.21 -29.05 -5.01
N GLY A 999 30.34 -29.50 -5.58
CA GLY A 999 31.57 -29.76 -4.83
C GLY A 999 31.62 -31.11 -4.10
N LEU A 1000 30.89 -32.11 -4.60
CA LEU A 1000 30.80 -33.44 -3.98
C LEU A 1000 32.02 -34.32 -4.27
N ARG A 1001 32.41 -35.16 -3.29
CA ARG A 1001 33.48 -36.14 -3.39
C ARG A 1001 32.94 -37.54 -3.72
N HIS A 1002 33.45 -38.13 -4.80
CA HIS A 1002 33.13 -39.50 -5.20
C HIS A 1002 33.55 -40.50 -4.12
N GLY A 1003 32.64 -41.40 -3.72
CA GLY A 1003 32.87 -42.46 -2.73
C GLY A 1003 32.71 -42.02 -1.27
N GLU A 1004 32.54 -40.72 -1.01
CA GLU A 1004 32.33 -40.17 0.34
C GLU A 1004 30.97 -39.48 0.48
N ASP A 1005 30.69 -38.47 -0.34
CA ASP A 1005 29.42 -37.72 -0.31
C ASP A 1005 28.37 -38.33 -1.23
N CYS A 1006 28.81 -38.88 -2.37
CA CYS A 1006 28.00 -39.55 -3.38
C CYS A 1006 28.87 -40.45 -4.26
N PHE A 1007 28.27 -41.25 -5.15
CA PHE A 1007 29.00 -41.86 -6.25
C PHE A 1007 28.82 -41.04 -7.53
N ILE A 1008 29.93 -40.70 -8.18
CA ILE A 1008 29.94 -40.09 -9.51
C ILE A 1008 30.31 -41.15 -10.54
N ALA A 1009 29.37 -41.50 -11.43
CA ALA A 1009 29.51 -42.59 -12.40
C ALA A 1009 29.40 -42.09 -13.85
N ARG A 1010 30.33 -42.54 -14.70
CA ARG A 1010 30.51 -42.14 -16.10
C ARG A 1010 30.08 -43.21 -17.09
N THR A 1011 30.27 -44.48 -16.74
CA THR A 1011 29.92 -45.62 -17.60
C THR A 1011 28.82 -46.48 -16.96
N PRO A 1012 28.02 -47.22 -17.74
CA PRO A 1012 26.98 -48.10 -17.19
C PRO A 1012 27.50 -49.06 -16.10
N GLU A 1013 28.73 -49.55 -16.23
CA GLU A 1013 29.37 -50.44 -15.26
C GLU A 1013 29.59 -49.75 -13.91
N GLU A 1014 30.07 -48.51 -13.91
CA GLU A 1014 30.26 -47.71 -12.68
C GLU A 1014 28.92 -47.44 -11.98
N TRP A 1015 27.85 -47.19 -12.75
CA TRP A 1015 26.49 -47.02 -12.20
C TRP A 1015 26.00 -48.30 -11.50
N ILE A 1016 26.18 -49.45 -12.15
CA ILE A 1016 25.78 -50.76 -11.61
C ILE A 1016 26.54 -51.07 -10.32
N GLU A 1017 27.86 -50.86 -10.32
CA GLU A 1017 28.70 -51.09 -9.14
C GLU A 1017 28.27 -50.21 -7.96
N ALA A 1018 28.11 -48.91 -8.18
CA ALA A 1018 27.71 -47.96 -7.15
C ALA A 1018 26.34 -48.31 -6.54
N ILE A 1019 25.34 -48.58 -7.38
CA ILE A 1019 23.98 -48.93 -6.94
C ILE A 1019 23.99 -50.26 -6.17
N THR A 1020 24.73 -51.26 -6.66
CA THR A 1020 24.83 -52.56 -6.00
C THR A 1020 25.48 -52.43 -4.62
N ARG A 1021 26.55 -51.64 -4.49
CA ARG A 1021 27.20 -51.38 -3.19
C ARG A 1021 26.26 -50.71 -2.21
N LEU A 1022 25.53 -49.67 -2.62
CA LEU A 1022 24.58 -48.95 -1.74
C LEU A 1022 23.38 -49.81 -1.29
N ASN A 1023 23.00 -50.81 -2.09
CA ASN A 1023 21.93 -51.75 -1.72
C ASN A 1023 22.39 -52.87 -0.79
N GLN A 1024 23.67 -53.24 -0.80
CA GLN A 1024 24.21 -54.38 -0.04
C GLN A 1024 24.97 -53.98 1.23
N ASP A 1025 25.52 -52.78 1.28
CA ASP A 1025 26.34 -52.30 2.39
C ASP A 1025 25.63 -51.18 3.17
N ASP A 1026 24.90 -51.57 4.21
CA ASP A 1026 24.17 -50.64 5.08
C ASP A 1026 25.11 -49.69 5.86
N ALA A 1027 26.34 -50.12 6.16
CA ALA A 1027 27.31 -49.27 6.86
C ALA A 1027 27.84 -48.16 5.94
N LEU A 1028 28.16 -48.50 4.69
CA LEU A 1028 28.50 -47.52 3.66
C LEU A 1028 27.33 -46.56 3.40
N TRP A 1029 26.11 -47.09 3.30
CA TRP A 1029 24.91 -46.28 3.11
C TRP A 1029 24.75 -45.24 4.23
N GLN A 1030 24.88 -45.66 5.50
CA GLN A 1030 24.76 -44.78 6.66
C GLN A 1030 25.87 -43.72 6.70
N ALA A 1031 27.12 -44.14 6.50
CA ALA A 1031 28.26 -43.22 6.48
C ALA A 1031 28.12 -42.14 5.38
N MET A 1032 27.67 -42.53 4.18
CA MET A 1032 27.43 -41.61 3.07
C MET A 1032 26.26 -40.67 3.37
N SER A 1033 25.17 -41.19 3.94
CA SER A 1033 24.00 -40.40 4.36
C SER A 1033 24.39 -39.32 5.38
N GLU A 1034 25.12 -39.69 6.43
CA GLU A 1034 25.60 -38.76 7.46
C GLU A 1034 26.55 -37.70 6.89
N THR A 1035 27.47 -38.12 6.02
CA THR A 1035 28.44 -37.22 5.38
C THR A 1035 27.74 -36.22 4.47
N ALA A 1036 26.80 -36.68 3.64
CA ALA A 1036 25.98 -35.83 2.77
C ALA A 1036 25.16 -34.82 3.59
N ARG A 1037 24.47 -35.24 4.65
CA ARG A 1037 23.69 -34.34 5.52
C ARG A 1037 24.58 -33.29 6.19
N ARG A 1038 25.75 -33.69 6.68
CA ARG A 1038 26.72 -32.77 7.28
C ARG A 1038 27.21 -31.73 6.26
N TYR A 1039 27.57 -32.18 5.07
CA TYR A 1039 27.95 -31.30 3.96
C TYR A 1039 26.86 -30.29 3.63
N MET A 1040 25.60 -30.73 3.57
CA MET A 1040 24.45 -29.86 3.31
C MET A 1040 24.21 -28.85 4.44
N ALA A 1041 24.32 -29.27 5.70
CA ALA A 1041 24.19 -28.38 6.86
C ALA A 1041 25.30 -27.30 6.88
N GLU A 1042 26.53 -27.67 6.54
CA GLU A 1042 27.70 -26.77 6.55
C GLU A 1042 27.70 -25.77 5.38
N ASN A 1043 27.19 -26.17 4.21
CA ASN A 1043 27.35 -25.38 2.97
C ASN A 1043 26.06 -24.76 2.42
N TYR A 1044 24.89 -25.35 2.70
CA TYR A 1044 23.62 -24.98 2.06
C TYR A 1044 22.50 -24.69 3.08
N SER A 1045 22.79 -24.64 4.38
CA SER A 1045 21.80 -24.27 5.39
C SER A 1045 21.41 -22.79 5.33
N PHE A 1046 20.24 -22.44 5.87
CA PHE A 1046 19.81 -21.05 6.01
C PHE A 1046 20.82 -20.20 6.80
N ALA A 1047 21.40 -20.76 7.86
CA ALA A 1047 22.43 -20.10 8.66
C ALA A 1047 23.67 -19.77 7.83
N ARG A 1048 24.14 -20.70 6.98
CA ARG A 1048 25.26 -20.45 6.07
C ARG A 1048 24.90 -19.43 4.99
N GLY A 1049 23.72 -19.56 4.40
CA GLY A 1049 23.19 -18.60 3.42
C GLY A 1049 23.12 -17.17 3.98
N ARG A 1050 22.74 -17.01 5.26
CA ARG A 1050 22.69 -15.72 5.94
C ARG A 1050 24.07 -15.08 6.09
N ILE A 1051 25.11 -15.88 6.37
CA ILE A 1051 26.49 -15.41 6.42
C ILE A 1051 26.96 -14.94 5.03
N ALA A 1052 26.66 -15.71 3.99
CA ALA A 1052 27.02 -15.36 2.62
C ALA A 1052 26.27 -14.10 2.12
N MET A 1053 24.97 -13.99 2.39
CA MET A 1053 24.18 -12.80 2.04
C MET A 1053 24.67 -11.56 2.80
N ARG A 1054 25.04 -11.70 4.08
CA ARG A 1054 25.67 -10.62 4.84
C ARG A 1054 26.96 -10.14 4.16
N ALA A 1055 27.84 -11.06 3.77
CA ALA A 1055 29.08 -10.72 3.08
C ALA A 1055 28.83 -9.99 1.75
N ALA A 1056 27.77 -10.35 1.02
CA ALA A 1056 27.36 -9.64 -0.20
C ALA A 1056 26.95 -8.18 0.08
N PHE A 1057 26.16 -7.94 1.13
CA PHE A 1057 25.77 -6.59 1.53
C PHE A 1057 26.96 -5.77 2.05
N GLU A 1058 27.85 -6.38 2.84
CA GLU A 1058 29.08 -5.74 3.32
C GLU A 1058 30.02 -5.37 2.16
N ALA A 1059 30.12 -6.21 1.12
CA ALA A 1059 30.87 -5.91 -0.11
C ALA A 1059 30.29 -4.71 -0.89
N ALA A 1060 28.98 -4.49 -0.75
CA ALA A 1060 28.26 -3.33 -1.26
C ALA A 1060 28.34 -2.10 -0.34
N ASP A 1061 29.13 -2.14 0.75
CA ASP A 1061 29.25 -1.07 1.75
C ASP A 1061 27.97 -0.87 2.59
N MET A 1062 27.21 -1.96 2.81
CA MET A 1062 25.99 -1.97 3.63
C MET A 1062 26.20 -2.81 4.90
N PHE A 1063 26.65 -2.15 5.97
CA PHE A 1063 26.92 -2.81 7.26
C PHE A 1063 25.70 -2.82 8.18
N LEU A 1064 25.49 -3.95 8.83
CA LEU A 1064 24.43 -4.11 9.84
C LEU A 1064 25.05 -3.98 11.24
N PRO A 1065 24.39 -3.29 12.19
CA PRO A 1065 24.83 -3.32 13.57
C PRO A 1065 24.83 -4.77 14.10
N GLU A 1066 25.84 -5.12 14.89
CA GLU A 1066 25.86 -6.38 15.64
C GLU A 1066 24.65 -6.39 16.58
N ARG A 1067 23.57 -7.07 16.20
CA ARG A 1067 22.48 -7.34 17.14
C ARG A 1067 23.00 -8.39 18.12
N HIS A 1068 23.14 -8.03 19.39
CA HIS A 1068 23.31 -9.00 20.47
C HIS A 1068 22.12 -9.96 20.41
N SER A 1069 22.41 -11.22 20.08
CA SER A 1069 21.47 -12.34 19.91
C SER A 1069 20.54 -12.51 21.10
#